data_AF-A0A3M7BIL3-F1
#
_entry.id   AF-A0A3M7BIL3-F1
#
_cell.length_a   1.000
_cell.length_b   1.000
_cell.length_c   1.000
_cell.angle_alpha   90.00
_cell.angle_beta   90.00
_cell.angle_gamma   90.00
#
_symmetry.space_group_name_H-M   'P 1'
#
loop_
_entity.id
_entity.type
_entity.pdbx_description
1 polymer ?
#
loop_
_entity_poly.entity_id
_entity_poly.type
_entity_poly.pdbx_seq_one_letter_code
_entity_poly.pdbx_strand_id
1 'polypeptide(L)'
;MVKITNIAGALALGVSTASAQTFKTYTDDNGIEFWQSTFETSIGDGDAQFGLALPAASQSGFEEEYIGHLVVPKGGDAGTWMGLSHMSGMTSSLLLISWLDGDEIMTSFRYASGYTQPDIYNGNATLSKISQNINDTHFELTYRCEGCWSWDHDGATGGQVPATTSAAAQIVGWAQATQAPNSPSDADSDIKQHDDDGIFGAAVASARNSAYTSWVSLATATSAPAAATASPTGSSNSTGSAGSTGTGAVATASASATAAACPSTNTMANTTWDYIIVGGGAGGIPLADKLSEDGASVLLIEKGPASSGRWGGTMKPEWLVGSNLTRFDVPGLDNEIWKDSEGIACEDYSVMAGCVLGGGTAVNAGLWWKANPEDFDYNFPEGWKSSDMQSAVDRTFERIPFTDHPSMDGIIYKPQGYNVVSGALAAAGWQNVTADEVPGKKNHTFSRPNHMFSNGERGGPMATYLVSASERKNFKLLTNTTVPRVIRDGSHITGVETEAFLDGGMCGEINVTPNTGKVILSAGAFGTPKILFRSGIGPQDQLEVVQEAEGDAMVSSSDWINLPVGHNLDDHTNTDVVITHPNVSFYDFYAAYNNPIKSDAESYLNDRTDILAQSAPNLSVLFWEEILGDDGIVRQMQYTARVEGGHGISSNQSMVISQYLGRGKTSRGRTVINGALDMTVSQTPYLNNEHDLAAVAAGIDSLKAALSKDPQINIVFPAANTSTEDFLADYAVTTGSRTANHWMGSCKMGPDSGLVNNGTSVVDTNTKVYGTDNLFVVDASIFPGMVSTNPSALIVAVAEKASGLIADAKVESSSNQVSGSAPFPLGNSTSPQGTGMPSGTGLPSSTGVSLAPSATSTSSKCTSDVTITRTRQASSQTAAISAQAVETEAKPAASSAAHASFTMPADGFQPSNGTLPSATGTAPTASSVLPTATGALVEPWGRCGGKGYSGSSKCADGWVCHDYNPYYSQCIKP
;
A
#
# COMPACT_ATOMS: atom_id res chain seq x y z
N MET A 1 61.86 14.21 -12.43
CA MET A 1 61.47 13.89 -13.83
C MET A 1 60.48 12.74 -13.72
N VAL A 2 59.22 12.78 -14.15
CA VAL A 2 58.52 13.58 -15.17
C VAL A 2 57.11 13.94 -14.65
N LYS A 3 56.86 15.24 -14.70
CA LYS A 3 55.63 16.05 -14.76
C LYS A 3 54.24 15.40 -14.54
N ILE A 4 53.64 15.87 -13.45
CA ILE A 4 52.19 16.06 -13.24
C ILE A 4 51.72 17.21 -14.14
N THR A 5 50.58 17.02 -14.82
CA THR A 5 49.84 18.12 -15.48
C THR A 5 48.37 18.05 -15.05
N ASN A 6 47.94 19.08 -14.34
CA ASN A 6 46.54 19.39 -14.03
C ASN A 6 45.79 19.73 -15.32
N ILE A 7 44.58 19.18 -15.50
CA ILE A 7 43.53 19.83 -16.27
C ILE A 7 42.26 19.79 -15.43
N ALA A 8 41.90 20.97 -14.92
CA ALA A 8 40.56 21.27 -14.43
C ALA A 8 39.63 21.36 -15.65
N GLY A 9 38.64 20.49 -15.73
CA GLY A 9 37.51 20.59 -16.64
C GLY A 9 36.27 20.88 -15.81
N ALA A 10 35.69 22.07 -16.00
CA ALA A 10 34.45 22.46 -15.38
C ALA A 10 33.31 21.52 -15.83
N LEU A 11 32.67 20.82 -14.88
CA LEU A 11 31.33 20.28 -15.10
C LEU A 11 30.37 21.48 -15.12
N ALA A 12 30.10 21.99 -16.32
CA ALA A 12 28.91 22.79 -16.54
C ALA A 12 27.72 21.84 -16.43
N LEU A 13 27.02 21.89 -15.30
CA LEU A 13 25.64 21.39 -15.21
C LEU A 13 24.83 22.17 -16.25
N GLY A 14 24.57 21.54 -17.39
CA GLY A 14 23.56 21.99 -18.32
C GLY A 14 22.24 22.00 -17.57
N VAL A 15 21.70 23.19 -17.35
CA VAL A 15 20.32 23.36 -16.92
C VAL A 15 19.48 22.90 -18.10
N SER A 16 18.90 21.69 -18.05
CA SER A 16 17.82 21.32 -18.95
C SER A 16 16.64 22.20 -18.57
N THR A 17 16.35 23.18 -19.41
CA THR A 17 15.05 23.84 -19.39
C THR A 17 14.06 22.80 -19.89
N ALA A 18 13.28 22.18 -19.01
CA ALA A 18 12.20 21.30 -19.42
C ALA A 18 11.23 22.10 -20.31
N SER A 19 11.31 21.88 -21.62
CA SER A 19 10.39 22.49 -22.57
C SER A 19 9.01 21.89 -22.34
N ALA A 20 7.98 22.73 -22.26
CA ALA A 20 6.61 22.25 -22.26
C ALA A 20 6.38 21.38 -23.52
N GLN A 21 5.86 20.17 -23.35
CA GLN A 21 5.47 19.32 -24.47
C GLN A 21 4.42 20.06 -25.30
N THR A 22 4.80 20.48 -26.51
CA THR A 22 3.91 21.18 -27.43
C THR A 22 3.52 20.23 -28.55
N PHE A 23 2.23 20.02 -28.71
CA PHE A 23 1.72 19.28 -29.87
C PHE A 23 1.50 20.21 -31.05
N LYS A 24 1.81 19.73 -32.25
CA LYS A 24 1.57 20.43 -33.51
C LYS A 24 1.11 19.44 -34.56
N THR A 25 0.38 19.95 -35.54
CA THR A 25 0.08 19.16 -36.75
C THR A 25 1.38 18.91 -37.51
N TYR A 26 1.68 17.65 -37.78
CA TYR A 26 2.74 17.19 -38.64
C TYR A 26 2.12 16.39 -39.79
N THR A 27 2.60 16.59 -41.01
CA THR A 27 2.17 15.80 -42.17
C THR A 27 3.36 15.00 -42.64
N ASP A 28 3.25 13.68 -42.66
CA ASP A 28 4.31 12.80 -43.16
C ASP A 28 4.35 12.78 -44.70
N ASP A 29 5.35 12.09 -45.24
CA ASP A 29 5.53 11.95 -46.70
C ASP A 29 4.40 11.15 -47.38
N ASN A 30 3.61 10.40 -46.60
CA ASN A 30 2.42 9.70 -47.09
C ASN A 30 1.17 10.60 -47.12
N GLY A 31 1.27 11.83 -46.63
CA GLY A 31 0.16 12.78 -46.54
C GLY A 31 -0.79 12.51 -45.37
N ILE A 32 -0.33 11.77 -44.35
CA ILE A 32 -1.06 11.52 -43.11
C ILE A 32 -0.79 12.69 -42.16
N GLU A 33 -1.85 13.32 -41.66
CA GLU A 33 -1.72 14.38 -40.66
C GLU A 33 -1.81 13.81 -39.25
N PHE A 34 -0.74 13.99 -38.48
CA PHE A 34 -0.61 13.59 -37.09
C PHE A 34 -0.74 14.78 -36.16
N TRP A 35 -1.40 14.57 -35.01
CA TRP A 35 -1.20 15.43 -33.85
C TRP A 35 0.03 14.95 -33.10
N GLN A 36 1.16 15.64 -33.30
CA GLN A 36 2.48 15.15 -32.93
C GLN A 36 3.13 15.99 -31.83
N SER A 37 3.73 15.29 -30.87
CA SER A 37 4.59 15.87 -29.85
C SER A 37 6.04 15.47 -30.06
N THR A 38 6.94 16.37 -29.69
CA THR A 38 8.37 16.13 -29.56
C THR A 38 8.70 16.20 -28.07
N PHE A 39 9.44 15.22 -27.57
CA PHE A 39 9.82 15.13 -26.16
C PHE A 39 11.29 14.73 -26.02
N GLU A 40 11.94 15.35 -25.04
CA GLU A 40 13.34 15.09 -24.72
C GLU A 40 13.50 13.69 -24.14
N THR A 41 14.51 12.97 -24.63
CA THR A 41 15.01 11.70 -24.07
C THR A 41 16.50 11.87 -23.79
N SER A 42 16.98 11.24 -22.73
CA SER A 42 18.39 11.22 -22.34
C SER A 42 19.24 10.22 -23.17
N ILE A 43 18.62 9.54 -24.14
CA ILE A 43 19.21 8.43 -24.90
C ILE A 43 19.26 8.77 -26.39
N GLY A 44 20.49 8.80 -26.95
CA GLY A 44 20.75 9.13 -28.35
C GLY A 44 20.90 10.62 -28.62
N ASP A 45 21.25 10.97 -29.86
CA ASP A 45 21.43 12.36 -30.30
C ASP A 45 20.13 12.90 -30.91
N GLY A 46 19.24 13.46 -30.08
CA GLY A 46 18.02 14.13 -30.53
C GLY A 46 16.81 13.89 -29.63
N ASP A 47 15.67 14.46 -30.01
CA ASP A 47 14.40 14.29 -29.30
C ASP A 47 13.59 13.15 -29.92
N ALA A 48 12.85 12.43 -29.08
CA ALA A 48 11.86 11.45 -29.53
C ALA A 48 10.56 12.15 -29.95
N GLN A 49 9.79 11.51 -30.83
CA GLN A 49 8.54 12.08 -31.33
C GLN A 49 7.45 11.01 -31.38
N PHE A 50 6.24 11.39 -30.98
CA PHE A 50 5.04 10.57 -31.11
C PHE A 50 3.90 11.37 -31.75
N GLY A 51 3.36 10.85 -32.83
CA GLY A 51 2.22 11.38 -33.57
C GLY A 51 1.02 10.45 -33.49
N LEU A 52 -0.16 11.05 -33.27
CA LEU A 52 -1.43 10.34 -33.21
C LEU A 52 -2.39 10.86 -34.28
N ALA A 53 -2.92 9.95 -35.10
CA ALA A 53 -4.04 10.21 -36.01
C ALA A 53 -5.22 9.28 -35.68
N LEU A 54 -6.39 9.86 -35.48
CA LEU A 54 -7.63 9.18 -35.08
C LEU A 54 -8.72 9.33 -36.16
N PRO A 55 -9.68 8.38 -36.23
CA PRO A 55 -10.85 8.54 -37.08
C PRO A 55 -11.68 9.76 -36.69
N ALA A 56 -12.33 10.39 -37.66
CA ALA A 56 -13.35 11.39 -37.36
C ALA A 56 -14.44 10.78 -36.48
N ALA A 57 -15.00 11.57 -35.55
CA ALA A 57 -16.00 11.08 -34.61
C ALA A 57 -17.29 10.53 -35.28
N SER A 58 -17.51 10.84 -36.56
CA SER A 58 -18.61 10.30 -37.36
C SER A 58 -18.30 8.98 -38.08
N GLN A 59 -17.06 8.48 -38.01
CA GLN A 59 -16.62 7.24 -38.65
C GLN A 59 -16.74 6.09 -37.64
N SER A 60 -17.72 5.20 -37.85
CA SER A 60 -17.94 4.03 -37.00
C SER A 60 -17.18 2.80 -37.51
N GLY A 61 -16.85 1.89 -36.60
CA GLY A 61 -16.05 0.68 -36.88
C GLY A 61 -14.54 0.87 -36.81
N PHE A 62 -14.07 2.03 -36.32
CA PHE A 62 -12.65 2.39 -36.18
C PHE A 62 -12.34 2.92 -34.77
N GLU A 63 -13.26 2.80 -33.82
CA GLU A 63 -13.19 3.45 -32.51
C GLU A 63 -12.02 2.94 -31.66
N GLU A 64 -11.59 1.69 -31.85
CA GLU A 64 -10.53 1.04 -31.09
C GLU A 64 -9.16 1.05 -31.77
N GLU A 65 -8.99 1.83 -32.83
CA GLU A 65 -7.74 1.90 -33.60
C GLU A 65 -7.19 3.31 -33.76
N TYR A 66 -5.94 3.39 -34.21
CA TYR A 66 -5.28 4.64 -34.58
C TYR A 66 -4.16 4.40 -35.61
N ILE A 67 -3.68 5.49 -36.22
CA ILE A 67 -2.40 5.49 -36.92
C ILE A 67 -1.39 6.24 -36.04
N GLY A 68 -0.29 5.56 -35.70
CA GLY A 68 0.82 6.09 -34.93
C GLY A 68 2.00 6.47 -35.80
N HIS A 69 2.71 7.51 -35.38
CA HIS A 69 3.98 7.92 -35.95
C HIS A 69 5.02 8.02 -34.84
N LEU A 70 6.14 7.30 -34.96
CA LEU A 70 7.16 7.23 -33.92
C LEU A 70 8.53 7.57 -34.52
N VAL A 71 9.26 8.52 -33.91
CA VAL A 71 10.65 8.83 -34.24
C VAL A 71 11.49 8.63 -32.98
N VAL A 72 12.48 7.75 -33.04
CA VAL A 72 13.27 7.31 -31.88
C VAL A 72 14.76 7.55 -32.13
N PRO A 73 15.46 8.33 -31.29
CA PRO A 73 16.90 8.49 -31.37
C PRO A 73 17.62 7.18 -31.06
N LYS A 74 18.70 6.88 -31.80
CA LYS A 74 19.48 5.64 -31.63
C LYS A 74 20.45 5.76 -30.44
N GLY A 75 20.44 4.78 -29.55
CA GLY A 75 21.36 4.69 -28.42
C GLY A 75 22.66 3.97 -28.77
N GLY A 76 23.72 4.71 -29.12
CA GLY A 76 25.08 4.18 -29.31
C GLY A 76 25.20 2.87 -30.12
N ASP A 77 26.31 2.13 -29.93
CA ASP A 77 26.55 0.86 -30.65
C ASP A 77 25.78 -0.34 -30.05
N ALA A 78 25.18 -0.20 -28.86
CA ALA A 78 24.48 -1.27 -28.14
C ALA A 78 23.00 -1.42 -28.54
N GLY A 79 22.50 -0.54 -29.44
CA GLY A 79 21.11 -0.51 -29.86
C GLY A 79 20.17 0.17 -28.86
N THR A 80 18.87 0.21 -29.14
CA THR A 80 17.86 0.83 -28.27
C THR A 80 16.50 0.17 -28.51
N TRP A 81 15.60 0.27 -27.53
CA TRP A 81 14.17 0.03 -27.72
C TRP A 81 13.36 1.19 -27.14
N MET A 82 12.19 1.46 -27.73
CA MET A 82 11.19 2.42 -27.26
C MET A 82 9.86 1.70 -27.04
N GLY A 83 9.27 1.89 -25.87
CA GLY A 83 7.96 1.38 -25.49
C GLY A 83 6.92 2.48 -25.38
N LEU A 84 5.69 2.17 -25.75
CA LEU A 84 4.50 3.01 -25.54
C LEU A 84 3.49 2.24 -24.69
N SER A 85 2.93 2.90 -23.68
CA SER A 85 1.75 2.41 -22.96
C SER A 85 0.50 3.09 -23.52
N HIS A 86 -0.54 2.29 -23.79
CA HIS A 86 -1.84 2.80 -24.24
C HIS A 86 -2.69 3.39 -23.09
N MET A 87 -2.07 3.61 -21.92
CA MET A 87 -2.56 4.44 -20.82
C MET A 87 -1.39 5.18 -20.15
N SER A 88 -1.61 5.75 -18.95
CA SER A 88 -0.56 6.45 -18.20
C SER A 88 0.51 5.54 -17.57
N GLY A 89 0.14 4.35 -17.10
CA GLY A 89 1.04 3.43 -16.40
C GLY A 89 1.57 2.30 -17.28
N MET A 90 2.72 1.72 -16.92
CA MET A 90 3.24 0.49 -17.54
C MET A 90 2.32 -0.71 -17.27
N THR A 91 1.82 -0.85 -16.04
CA THR A 91 1.06 -2.02 -15.61
C THR A 91 -0.40 -1.97 -16.02
N SER A 92 -1.01 -3.14 -16.17
CA SER A 92 -2.42 -3.34 -16.52
C SER A 92 -2.82 -2.70 -17.86
N SER A 93 -1.85 -2.57 -18.77
CA SER A 93 -2.00 -1.86 -20.03
C SER A 93 -1.41 -2.61 -21.21
N LEU A 94 -1.97 -2.36 -22.40
CA LEU A 94 -1.33 -2.76 -23.65
C LEU A 94 -0.07 -1.92 -23.88
N LEU A 95 1.07 -2.59 -23.97
CA LEU A 95 2.35 -2.00 -24.30
C LEU A 95 2.71 -2.30 -25.77
N LEU A 96 3.25 -1.32 -26.47
CA LEU A 96 3.87 -1.51 -27.78
C LEU A 96 5.36 -1.21 -27.68
N ILE A 97 6.20 -2.22 -27.86
CA ILE A 97 7.67 -2.09 -27.83
C ILE A 97 8.19 -2.09 -29.26
N SER A 98 9.16 -1.24 -29.57
CA SER A 98 9.80 -1.10 -30.89
C SER A 98 11.32 -0.98 -30.79
N TRP A 99 12.05 -1.60 -31.73
CA TRP A 99 13.53 -1.59 -31.76
C TRP A 99 14.06 -1.90 -33.16
N LEU A 100 15.38 -1.88 -33.34
CA LEU A 100 16.04 -2.23 -34.60
C LEU A 100 16.57 -3.66 -34.61
N ASP A 101 16.32 -4.38 -35.70
CA ASP A 101 17.07 -5.58 -36.09
C ASP A 101 17.65 -5.36 -37.50
N GLY A 102 18.94 -5.04 -37.56
CA GLY A 102 19.57 -4.61 -38.82
C GLY A 102 18.91 -3.37 -39.42
N ASP A 103 18.36 -3.53 -40.63
CA ASP A 103 17.66 -2.48 -41.38
C ASP A 103 16.12 -2.58 -41.25
N GLU A 104 15.62 -3.32 -40.26
CA GLU A 104 14.19 -3.45 -39.98
C GLU A 104 13.82 -2.93 -38.58
N ILE A 105 12.69 -2.22 -38.48
CA ILE A 105 12.09 -1.85 -37.20
C ILE A 105 11.18 -2.98 -36.72
N MET A 106 11.54 -3.64 -35.64
CA MET A 106 10.75 -4.69 -35.00
C MET A 106 9.73 -4.07 -34.04
N THR A 107 8.59 -4.76 -33.86
CA THR A 107 7.54 -4.36 -32.91
C THR A 107 7.01 -5.58 -32.16
N SER A 108 6.64 -5.40 -30.89
CA SER A 108 6.00 -6.44 -30.08
C SER A 108 4.95 -5.84 -29.16
N PHE A 109 3.75 -6.41 -29.15
CA PHE A 109 2.76 -6.09 -28.14
C PHE A 109 3.05 -6.89 -26.88
N ARG A 110 3.07 -6.17 -25.75
CA ARG A 110 3.34 -6.74 -24.45
C ARG A 110 2.28 -6.34 -23.44
N TYR A 111 2.19 -7.08 -22.36
CA TYR A 111 1.33 -6.75 -21.23
C TYR A 111 2.11 -6.92 -19.94
N ALA A 112 2.06 -5.93 -19.07
CA ALA A 112 2.72 -5.98 -17.77
C ALA A 112 1.67 -6.07 -16.66
N SER A 113 1.59 -7.20 -15.97
CA SER A 113 0.77 -7.35 -14.75
C SER A 113 1.39 -6.62 -13.55
N GLY A 114 2.70 -6.42 -13.56
CA GLY A 114 3.48 -5.69 -12.56
C GLY A 114 4.71 -4.99 -13.16
N TYR A 115 5.57 -4.40 -12.32
CA TYR A 115 6.82 -3.75 -12.74
C TYR A 115 7.96 -4.77 -12.95
N THR A 116 7.65 -5.84 -13.68
CA THR A 116 8.58 -6.87 -14.13
C THR A 116 8.71 -6.82 -15.65
N GLN A 117 9.50 -7.72 -16.22
CA GLN A 117 9.53 -7.89 -17.67
C GLN A 117 8.10 -8.18 -18.19
N PRO A 118 7.60 -7.43 -19.17
CA PRO A 118 6.26 -7.63 -19.73
C PRO A 118 6.12 -8.95 -20.50
N ASP A 119 4.99 -9.63 -20.30
CA ASP A 119 4.60 -10.82 -21.04
C ASP A 119 4.21 -10.48 -22.48
N ILE A 120 4.22 -11.48 -23.36
CA ILE A 120 3.69 -11.33 -24.72
C ILE A 120 2.17 -11.16 -24.64
N TYR A 121 1.69 -10.05 -25.20
CA TYR A 121 0.26 -9.79 -25.25
C TYR A 121 -0.42 -10.79 -26.19
N ASN A 122 -1.43 -11.48 -25.67
CA ASN A 122 -2.18 -12.52 -26.38
C ASN A 122 -3.61 -12.10 -26.79
N GLY A 123 -3.96 -10.83 -26.61
CA GLY A 123 -5.25 -10.29 -27.04
C GLY A 123 -5.26 -9.87 -28.51
N ASN A 124 -6.29 -9.12 -28.90
CA ASN A 124 -6.64 -8.91 -30.31
C ASN A 124 -5.95 -7.72 -31.00
N ALA A 125 -4.94 -7.11 -30.37
CA ALA A 125 -4.28 -5.94 -30.92
C ALA A 125 -3.36 -6.33 -32.09
N THR A 126 -3.45 -5.61 -33.20
CA THR A 126 -2.60 -5.84 -34.38
C THR A 126 -1.90 -4.57 -34.82
N LEU A 127 -0.71 -4.72 -35.41
CA LEU A 127 0.08 -3.61 -35.95
C LEU A 127 0.39 -3.89 -37.42
N SER A 128 0.08 -2.93 -38.29
CA SER A 128 0.43 -2.95 -39.71
C SER A 128 1.32 -1.77 -40.06
N LYS A 129 2.50 -2.02 -40.65
CA LYS A 129 3.43 -0.95 -41.05
C LYS A 129 2.91 -0.20 -42.29
N ILE A 130 2.98 1.13 -42.25
CA ILE A 130 2.70 2.02 -43.38
C ILE A 130 4.03 2.44 -44.03
N SER A 131 4.98 2.91 -43.22
CA SER A 131 6.33 3.26 -43.66
C SER A 131 7.34 3.09 -42.54
N GLN A 132 8.59 2.84 -42.90
CA GLN A 132 9.73 2.88 -41.99
C GLN A 132 10.89 3.62 -42.64
N ASN A 133 11.67 4.32 -41.84
CA ASN A 133 12.88 5.02 -42.26
C ASN A 133 13.94 4.88 -41.15
N ILE A 134 15.15 4.50 -41.51
CA ILE A 134 16.26 4.32 -40.57
C ILE A 134 17.43 5.12 -41.11
N ASN A 135 18.00 5.97 -40.26
CA ASN A 135 19.21 6.72 -40.57
C ASN A 135 20.24 6.60 -39.43
N ASP A 136 21.30 7.40 -39.53
CA ASP A 136 22.41 7.33 -38.57
C ASP A 136 21.99 7.75 -37.16
N THR A 137 21.00 8.65 -37.02
CA THR A 137 20.62 9.25 -35.74
C THR A 137 19.31 8.71 -35.19
N HIS A 138 18.36 8.31 -36.03
CA HIS A 138 17.01 7.88 -35.60
C HIS A 138 16.49 6.70 -36.42
N PHE A 139 15.49 6.01 -35.87
CA PHE A 139 14.54 5.23 -36.65
C PHE A 139 13.14 5.83 -36.54
N GLU A 140 12.37 5.70 -37.61
CA GLU A 140 11.07 6.31 -37.81
C GLU A 140 10.09 5.26 -38.31
N LEU A 141 8.93 5.16 -37.67
CA LEU A 141 7.90 4.16 -37.96
C LEU A 141 6.52 4.82 -38.03
N THR A 142 5.85 4.67 -39.16
CA THR A 142 4.41 4.95 -39.31
C THR A 142 3.65 3.63 -39.36
N TYR A 143 2.63 3.47 -38.51
CA TYR A 143 1.92 2.21 -38.35
C TYR A 143 0.43 2.42 -38.06
N ARG A 144 -0.41 1.45 -38.46
CA ARG A 144 -1.81 1.33 -38.02
C ARG A 144 -1.88 0.32 -36.89
N CYS A 145 -2.53 0.69 -35.79
CA CYS A 145 -2.73 -0.12 -34.60
C CYS A 145 -4.23 -0.42 -34.47
N GLU A 146 -4.66 -1.65 -34.72
CA GLU A 146 -6.06 -2.06 -34.63
C GLU A 146 -6.33 -2.77 -33.30
N GLY A 147 -7.45 -2.46 -32.62
CA GLY A 147 -7.78 -3.05 -31.32
C GLY A 147 -6.81 -2.67 -30.20
N CYS A 148 -6.21 -1.48 -30.28
CA CYS A 148 -5.16 -1.04 -29.35
C CYS A 148 -5.68 -0.15 -28.21
N TRP A 149 -6.93 0.33 -28.31
CA TRP A 149 -7.53 1.14 -27.25
C TRP A 149 -8.39 0.36 -26.26
N SER A 150 -8.61 -0.94 -26.52
CA SER A 150 -9.25 -1.89 -25.63
C SER A 150 -8.37 -3.14 -25.63
N TRP A 151 -8.09 -3.70 -24.46
CA TRP A 151 -7.25 -4.89 -24.35
C TRP A 151 -7.84 -5.91 -23.39
N ASP A 152 -7.47 -7.16 -23.63
CA ASP A 152 -7.76 -8.31 -22.81
C ASP A 152 -6.54 -9.23 -22.88
N HIS A 153 -5.87 -9.41 -21.76
CA HIS A 153 -4.74 -10.33 -21.61
C HIS A 153 -5.08 -11.34 -20.52
N ASP A 154 -5.44 -12.55 -20.92
CA ASP A 154 -5.83 -13.62 -19.99
C ASP A 154 -6.92 -13.20 -18.98
N GLY A 155 -7.91 -12.42 -19.42
CA GLY A 155 -9.00 -11.91 -18.58
C GLY A 155 -8.69 -10.58 -17.88
N ALA A 156 -7.46 -10.06 -18.00
CA ALA A 156 -7.10 -8.74 -17.53
C ALA A 156 -7.51 -7.67 -18.55
N THR A 157 -8.77 -7.24 -18.45
CA THR A 157 -9.37 -6.26 -19.36
C THR A 157 -9.06 -4.82 -18.96
N GLY A 158 -8.91 -3.96 -19.95
CA GLY A 158 -8.73 -2.51 -19.77
C GLY A 158 -8.92 -1.77 -21.09
N GLY A 159 -8.95 -0.45 -21.03
CA GLY A 159 -9.07 0.35 -22.24
C GLY A 159 -9.11 1.84 -22.01
N GLN A 160 -8.73 2.57 -23.06
CA GLN A 160 -8.80 4.02 -23.16
C GLN A 160 -9.33 4.41 -24.55
N VAL A 161 -10.55 3.96 -24.89
CA VAL A 161 -11.20 4.29 -26.17
C VAL A 161 -11.35 5.81 -26.31
N PRO A 162 -10.81 6.45 -27.37
CA PRO A 162 -10.85 7.89 -27.52
C PRO A 162 -12.28 8.44 -27.50
N ALA A 163 -12.62 9.24 -26.49
CA ALA A 163 -13.95 9.82 -26.37
C ALA A 163 -14.29 10.75 -27.55
N THR A 164 -15.58 10.89 -27.87
CA THR A 164 -16.06 11.73 -28.99
C THR A 164 -16.15 13.21 -28.64
N THR A 165 -15.98 13.57 -27.37
CA THR A 165 -16.01 14.96 -26.88
C THR A 165 -14.74 15.71 -27.27
N SER A 166 -14.87 16.97 -27.66
CA SER A 166 -13.72 17.83 -28.01
C SER A 166 -12.81 18.17 -26.82
N ALA A 167 -13.24 17.84 -25.59
CA ALA A 167 -12.51 18.01 -24.35
C ALA A 167 -11.77 16.74 -23.85
N ALA A 168 -11.56 15.74 -24.70
CA ALA A 168 -10.85 14.53 -24.32
C ALA A 168 -9.38 14.56 -24.74
N ALA A 169 -8.51 13.91 -23.96
CA ALA A 169 -7.12 13.63 -24.31
C ALA A 169 -6.84 12.13 -24.20
N GLN A 170 -6.03 11.60 -25.10
CA GLN A 170 -5.45 10.27 -24.98
C GLN A 170 -4.18 10.35 -24.15
N ILE A 171 -4.15 9.67 -23.02
CA ILE A 171 -2.97 9.57 -22.19
C ILE A 171 -2.12 8.39 -22.68
N VAL A 172 -0.83 8.65 -22.88
CA VAL A 172 0.14 7.70 -23.41
C VAL A 172 1.41 7.81 -22.59
N GLY A 173 1.85 6.70 -22.01
CA GLY A 173 3.18 6.55 -21.42
C GLY A 173 4.21 6.18 -22.49
N TRP A 174 5.47 6.56 -22.28
CA TRP A 174 6.59 6.16 -23.10
C TRP A 174 7.79 5.80 -22.24
N ALA A 175 8.66 4.93 -22.76
CA ALA A 175 9.90 4.53 -22.11
C ALA A 175 10.96 4.16 -23.14
N GLN A 176 12.23 4.44 -22.88
CA GLN A 176 13.34 4.11 -23.78
C GLN A 176 14.51 3.50 -23.00
N ALA A 177 15.20 2.53 -23.61
CA ALA A 177 16.42 1.95 -23.06
C ALA A 177 17.64 2.19 -23.95
N THR A 178 18.81 2.20 -23.32
CA THR A 178 20.14 2.34 -23.94
C THR A 178 20.64 1.07 -24.64
N GLN A 179 19.88 -0.02 -24.58
CA GLN A 179 20.24 -1.32 -25.12
C GLN A 179 19.05 -1.91 -25.87
N ALA A 180 19.30 -2.54 -27.01
CA ALA A 180 18.29 -3.33 -27.73
C ALA A 180 17.91 -4.60 -26.91
N PRO A 181 16.80 -5.28 -27.28
CA PRO A 181 16.46 -6.59 -26.72
C PRO A 181 17.60 -7.61 -26.88
N ASN A 182 17.66 -8.61 -26.00
CA ASN A 182 18.75 -9.61 -25.99
C ASN A 182 18.88 -10.37 -27.33
N SER A 183 17.75 -10.63 -27.98
CA SER A 183 17.64 -11.28 -29.29
C SER A 183 16.81 -10.38 -30.23
N PRO A 184 17.43 -9.38 -30.91
CA PRO A 184 16.69 -8.37 -31.68
C PRO A 184 15.80 -8.94 -32.80
N SER A 185 16.14 -10.10 -33.37
CA SER A 185 15.31 -10.75 -34.40
C SER A 185 14.06 -11.43 -33.86
N ASP A 186 13.90 -11.53 -32.53
CA ASP A 186 12.83 -12.25 -31.85
C ASP A 186 11.86 -11.27 -31.16
N ALA A 187 10.59 -11.29 -31.58
CA ALA A 187 9.55 -10.46 -30.97
C ALA A 187 9.28 -10.84 -29.51
N ASP A 188 9.66 -12.06 -29.10
CA ASP A 188 9.52 -12.62 -27.75
C ASP A 188 10.74 -12.35 -26.86
N SER A 189 11.80 -11.75 -27.42
CA SER A 189 13.05 -11.48 -26.72
C SER A 189 12.83 -10.78 -25.38
N ASP A 190 13.66 -11.18 -24.40
CA ASP A 190 13.81 -10.43 -23.16
C ASP A 190 14.27 -9.00 -23.43
N ILE A 191 13.69 -8.07 -22.68
CA ILE A 191 14.00 -6.64 -22.73
C ILE A 191 14.53 -6.20 -21.37
N LYS A 192 15.57 -5.36 -21.40
CA LYS A 192 16.08 -4.73 -20.17
C LYS A 192 15.11 -3.65 -19.70
N GLN A 193 15.17 -3.31 -18.42
CA GLN A 193 14.48 -2.12 -17.90
C GLN A 193 14.89 -0.86 -18.68
N HIS A 194 13.95 0.04 -18.91
CA HIS A 194 14.18 1.33 -19.56
C HIS A 194 15.07 2.24 -18.70
N ASP A 195 15.84 3.10 -19.35
CA ASP A 195 16.72 4.09 -18.71
C ASP A 195 16.08 5.48 -18.65
N ASP A 196 15.06 5.74 -19.48
CA ASP A 196 14.28 6.97 -19.48
C ASP A 196 12.79 6.68 -19.74
N ASP A 197 11.91 7.52 -19.21
CA ASP A 197 10.46 7.36 -19.31
C ASP A 197 9.70 8.67 -19.10
N GLY A 198 8.45 8.68 -19.54
CA GLY A 198 7.57 9.81 -19.34
C GLY A 198 6.16 9.55 -19.83
N ILE A 199 5.29 10.55 -19.67
CA ILE A 199 3.87 10.46 -20.02
C ILE A 199 3.45 11.76 -20.69
N PHE A 200 2.51 11.66 -21.62
CA PHE A 200 1.87 12.82 -22.24
C PHE A 200 0.39 12.57 -22.55
N GLY A 201 -0.36 13.65 -22.75
CA GLY A 201 -1.76 13.63 -23.17
C GLY A 201 -1.93 14.25 -24.55
N ALA A 202 -2.46 13.51 -25.52
CA ALA A 202 -2.74 13.98 -26.87
C ALA A 202 -4.21 14.40 -26.99
N ALA A 203 -4.49 15.67 -27.27
CA ALA A 203 -5.86 16.16 -27.46
C ALA A 203 -6.58 15.39 -28.58
N VAL A 204 -7.65 14.68 -28.22
CA VAL A 204 -8.39 13.80 -29.15
C VAL A 204 -8.95 14.61 -30.31
N ALA A 205 -9.50 15.79 -30.04
CA ALA A 205 -10.11 16.63 -31.07
C ALA A 205 -9.13 17.01 -32.19
N SER A 206 -7.88 17.29 -31.85
CA SER A 206 -6.84 17.70 -32.79
C SER A 206 -6.26 16.53 -33.58
N ALA A 207 -6.33 15.32 -33.02
CA ALA A 207 -5.87 14.09 -33.68
C ALA A 207 -6.91 13.50 -34.66
N ARG A 208 -8.19 13.91 -34.60
CA ARG A 208 -9.25 13.37 -35.46
C ARG A 208 -9.22 13.98 -36.86
N ASN A 209 -9.23 13.14 -37.90
CA ASN A 209 -9.28 13.62 -39.29
C ASN A 209 -10.28 12.84 -40.13
N SER A 210 -11.08 13.54 -40.96
CA SER A 210 -12.02 12.89 -41.88
C SER A 210 -11.34 12.07 -42.98
N ALA A 211 -10.06 12.35 -43.27
CA ALA A 211 -9.26 11.58 -44.21
C ALA A 211 -8.74 10.26 -43.63
N TYR A 212 -8.95 9.97 -42.35
CA TYR A 212 -8.44 8.78 -41.67
C TYR A 212 -8.73 7.47 -42.42
N THR A 213 -9.97 7.26 -42.87
CA THR A 213 -10.35 6.05 -43.61
C THR A 213 -9.68 5.91 -44.98
N SER A 214 -9.14 7.00 -45.54
CA SER A 214 -8.30 6.93 -46.74
C SER A 214 -6.86 6.54 -46.40
N TRP A 215 -6.35 6.94 -45.23
CA TRP A 215 -5.00 6.63 -44.76
C TRP A 215 -4.84 5.18 -44.30
N VAL A 216 -5.85 4.58 -43.68
CA VAL A 216 -5.76 3.17 -43.27
C VAL A 216 -5.52 2.21 -44.43
N SER A 217 -5.86 2.61 -45.67
CA SER A 217 -5.57 1.83 -46.89
C SER A 217 -4.08 1.78 -47.27
N LEU A 218 -3.26 2.65 -46.67
CA LEU A 218 -1.80 2.69 -46.84
C LEU A 218 -1.09 1.64 -45.98
N ALA A 219 -1.80 1.05 -45.00
CA ALA A 219 -1.26 -0.01 -44.17
C ALA A 219 -1.05 -1.27 -45.02
N THR A 220 0.21 -1.65 -45.20
CA THR A 220 0.56 -2.90 -45.88
C THR A 220 0.52 -4.03 -44.86
N ALA A 221 -0.29 -5.06 -45.12
CA ALA A 221 -0.42 -6.20 -44.21
C ALA A 221 0.94 -6.85 -43.97
N THR A 222 1.45 -6.80 -42.74
CA THR A 222 2.62 -7.57 -42.32
C THR A 222 2.13 -8.75 -41.49
N SER A 223 2.41 -9.97 -41.97
CA SER A 223 2.08 -11.23 -41.31
C SER A 223 2.78 -11.34 -39.96
N ALA A 224 2.04 -11.68 -38.91
CA ALA A 224 2.57 -12.01 -37.58
C ALA A 224 3.69 -13.07 -37.67
N PRO A 225 4.80 -12.94 -36.90
CA PRO A 225 5.75 -14.03 -36.74
C PRO A 225 5.07 -15.22 -36.06
N ALA A 226 5.33 -16.42 -36.57
CA ALA A 226 4.71 -17.65 -36.11
C ALA A 226 5.17 -18.04 -34.70
N ALA A 227 4.21 -18.41 -33.85
CA ALA A 227 4.44 -19.02 -32.54
C ALA A 227 5.38 -20.23 -32.65
N ALA A 228 6.54 -20.17 -31.97
CA ALA A 228 7.48 -21.27 -31.88
C ALA A 228 7.30 -22.03 -30.56
N THR A 229 7.11 -23.34 -30.70
CA THR A 229 6.91 -24.35 -29.67
C THR A 229 8.07 -24.51 -28.67
N ALA A 230 7.73 -24.77 -27.41
CA ALA A 230 8.62 -24.97 -26.25
C ALA A 230 9.59 -26.17 -26.31
N SER A 231 10.82 -26.00 -25.79
CA SER A 231 11.67 -27.03 -25.12
C SER A 231 13.03 -26.47 -24.63
N PRO A 232 13.79 -27.15 -23.73
CA PRO A 232 14.05 -26.64 -22.37
C PRO A 232 15.54 -26.41 -21.99
N THR A 233 15.71 -25.72 -20.84
CA THR A 233 16.83 -25.71 -19.87
C THR A 233 18.23 -25.20 -20.27
N GLY A 234 18.73 -24.24 -19.48
CA GLY A 234 20.16 -23.93 -19.36
C GLY A 234 20.42 -22.82 -18.33
N SER A 235 20.86 -23.18 -17.12
CA SER A 235 21.27 -22.24 -16.07
C SER A 235 22.57 -21.51 -16.43
N SER A 236 22.66 -20.20 -16.16
CA SER A 236 23.95 -19.58 -15.83
C SER A 236 23.81 -18.29 -15.01
N ASN A 237 24.47 -18.28 -13.86
CA ASN A 237 24.75 -17.15 -12.98
C ASN A 237 25.36 -15.95 -13.72
N SER A 238 24.95 -14.73 -13.37
CA SER A 238 25.85 -13.57 -13.35
C SER A 238 25.45 -12.51 -12.32
N THR A 239 26.48 -11.86 -11.78
CA THR A 239 26.54 -11.00 -10.60
C THR A 239 26.00 -9.59 -10.83
N GLY A 240 25.07 -9.12 -9.99
CA GLY A 240 24.49 -7.78 -10.01
C GLY A 240 25.11 -6.79 -9.01
N SER A 241 25.35 -5.56 -9.46
CA SER A 241 25.75 -4.39 -8.67
C SER A 241 24.53 -3.61 -8.19
N ALA A 242 24.59 -3.06 -6.98
CA ALA A 242 23.48 -2.45 -6.25
C ALA A 242 23.09 -1.03 -6.71
N GLY A 243 21.79 -0.69 -6.66
CA GLY A 243 21.27 0.67 -6.80
C GLY A 243 19.81 0.85 -6.37
N SER A 244 19.58 1.79 -5.45
CA SER A 244 18.34 2.53 -5.11
C SER A 244 17.16 1.80 -4.43
N THR A 245 16.98 2.03 -3.12
CA THR A 245 15.79 1.66 -2.34
C THR A 245 14.92 2.89 -2.07
N GLY A 246 13.81 2.99 -2.79
CA GLY A 246 12.66 3.78 -2.33
C GLY A 246 11.87 2.96 -1.31
N THR A 247 11.52 3.55 -0.17
CA THR A 247 10.50 3.00 0.73
C THR A 247 9.16 3.03 0.01
N GLY A 248 8.84 1.92 -0.65
CA GLY A 248 7.65 1.77 -1.50
C GLY A 248 7.87 0.80 -2.66
N ALA A 249 8.53 -0.34 -2.44
CA ALA A 249 8.48 -1.42 -3.42
C ALA A 249 7.08 -2.05 -3.34
N VAL A 250 6.29 -1.85 -4.39
CA VAL A 250 5.05 -2.59 -4.63
C VAL A 250 5.47 -4.05 -4.84
N ALA A 251 5.02 -4.96 -3.97
CA ALA A 251 5.11 -6.38 -4.26
C ALA A 251 4.38 -6.63 -5.59
N THR A 252 5.12 -7.14 -6.57
CA THR A 252 4.60 -7.53 -7.87
C THR A 252 3.69 -8.72 -7.67
N ALA A 253 2.43 -8.60 -8.07
CA ALA A 253 1.64 -9.77 -8.31
C ALA A 253 2.17 -10.45 -9.59
N SER A 254 3.05 -11.44 -9.44
CA SER A 254 3.38 -12.34 -10.54
C SER A 254 2.24 -13.32 -10.73
N ALA A 255 2.04 -13.78 -11.97
CA ALA A 255 1.09 -14.83 -12.29
C ALA A 255 1.17 -15.96 -11.25
N SER A 256 0.01 -16.27 -10.64
CA SER A 256 -0.17 -17.31 -9.63
C SER A 256 0.73 -18.51 -9.92
N ALA A 257 1.70 -18.77 -9.04
CA ALA A 257 2.54 -19.95 -9.12
C ALA A 257 1.65 -21.16 -9.44
N THR A 258 1.90 -21.83 -10.57
CA THR A 258 1.16 -23.01 -10.97
C THR A 258 1.14 -23.97 -9.78
N ALA A 259 -0.05 -24.25 -9.23
CA ALA A 259 -0.20 -25.05 -8.02
C ALA A 259 0.69 -26.30 -8.13
N ALA A 260 1.51 -26.54 -7.10
CA ALA A 260 2.39 -27.71 -7.09
C ALA A 260 1.53 -28.96 -7.31
N ALA A 261 1.95 -29.84 -8.23
CA ALA A 261 1.15 -31.01 -8.60
C ALA A 261 0.83 -31.85 -7.36
N CYS A 262 -0.44 -31.89 -6.93
CA CYS A 262 -0.90 -32.60 -5.74
C CYS A 262 -0.64 -34.12 -5.85
N PRO A 263 0.35 -34.68 -5.13
CA PRO A 263 0.50 -36.13 -5.09
C PRO A 263 -0.71 -36.70 -4.34
N SER A 264 -1.27 -37.83 -4.78
CA SER A 264 -2.43 -38.47 -4.13
C SER A 264 -2.19 -38.87 -2.67
N THR A 265 -0.92 -38.87 -2.22
CA THR A 265 -0.50 -39.10 -0.84
C THR A 265 -0.64 -37.87 0.07
N ASN A 266 -0.84 -36.67 -0.47
CA ASN A 266 -0.93 -35.42 0.30
C ASN A 266 -2.37 -35.00 0.57
N THR A 267 -3.19 -35.96 1.02
CA THR A 267 -4.56 -35.71 1.50
C THR A 267 -4.62 -35.94 3.00
N MET A 268 -5.40 -35.12 3.71
CA MET A 268 -5.61 -35.35 5.14
C MET A 268 -6.56 -36.54 5.31
N ALA A 269 -6.21 -37.47 6.23
CA ALA A 269 -7.14 -38.52 6.65
C ALA A 269 -8.44 -37.90 7.17
N ASN A 270 -9.56 -38.64 7.07
CA ASN A 270 -10.94 -38.23 7.38
C ASN A 270 -11.14 -37.83 8.86
N THR A 271 -10.47 -36.76 9.27
CA THR A 271 -10.35 -36.19 10.61
C THR A 271 -11.06 -34.85 10.59
N THR A 272 -11.90 -34.61 11.59
CA THR A 272 -12.61 -33.34 11.75
C THR A 272 -11.99 -32.49 12.84
N TRP A 273 -12.21 -31.18 12.78
CA TRP A 273 -11.65 -30.21 13.72
C TRP A 273 -12.74 -29.33 14.32
N ASP A 274 -12.64 -29.05 15.61
CA ASP A 274 -13.54 -28.10 16.28
C ASP A 274 -13.29 -26.68 15.76
N TYR A 275 -12.03 -26.36 15.47
CA TYR A 275 -11.63 -25.11 14.86
C TYR A 275 -10.66 -25.32 13.71
N ILE A 276 -10.98 -24.76 12.54
CA ILE A 276 -10.03 -24.58 11.44
C ILE A 276 -9.74 -23.09 11.33
N ILE A 277 -8.48 -22.70 11.48
CA ILE A 277 -8.01 -21.32 11.39
C ILE A 277 -7.16 -21.19 10.14
N VAL A 278 -7.50 -20.22 9.28
CA VAL A 278 -6.86 -20.01 7.98
C VAL A 278 -5.99 -18.76 8.05
N GLY A 279 -4.66 -18.93 8.06
CA GLY A 279 -3.66 -17.88 8.10
C GLY A 279 -2.91 -17.82 9.43
N GLY A 280 -1.61 -18.08 9.42
CA GLY A 280 -0.69 -18.05 10.56
C GLY A 280 -0.11 -16.67 10.84
N GLY A 281 -0.91 -15.60 10.76
CA GLY A 281 -0.49 -14.22 10.98
C GLY A 281 -0.72 -13.69 12.41
N ALA A 282 -0.78 -12.36 12.53
CA ALA A 282 -1.02 -11.66 13.81
C ALA A 282 -2.37 -11.99 14.47
N GLY A 283 -3.39 -12.38 13.68
CA GLY A 283 -4.68 -12.83 14.21
C GLY A 283 -4.73 -14.33 14.49
N GLY A 284 -4.32 -15.14 13.50
CA GLY A 284 -4.53 -16.58 13.55
C GLY A 284 -3.64 -17.34 14.52
N ILE A 285 -2.37 -16.93 14.71
CA ILE A 285 -1.48 -17.59 15.67
C ILE A 285 -2.01 -17.46 17.11
N PRO A 286 -2.34 -16.25 17.63
CA PRO A 286 -2.92 -16.12 18.97
C PRO A 286 -4.24 -16.88 19.11
N LEU A 287 -5.13 -16.83 18.11
CA LEU A 287 -6.39 -17.59 18.14
C LEU A 287 -6.15 -19.09 18.30
N ALA A 288 -5.20 -19.64 17.53
CA ALA A 288 -4.92 -21.07 17.56
C ALA A 288 -4.39 -21.51 18.93
N ASP A 289 -3.57 -20.68 19.56
CA ASP A 289 -3.12 -20.89 20.93
C ASP A 289 -4.30 -20.87 21.90
N LYS A 290 -5.08 -19.78 21.92
CA LYS A 290 -6.18 -19.60 22.88
C LYS A 290 -7.27 -20.67 22.74
N LEU A 291 -7.69 -21.00 21.52
CA LEU A 291 -8.74 -22.00 21.28
C LEU A 291 -8.28 -23.43 21.55
N SER A 292 -6.96 -23.70 21.49
CA SER A 292 -6.43 -25.04 21.82
C SER A 292 -6.16 -25.23 23.32
N GLU A 293 -6.17 -24.17 24.14
CA GLU A 293 -5.92 -24.24 25.58
C GLU A 293 -6.91 -25.15 26.32
N ASP A 294 -8.20 -25.08 25.96
CA ASP A 294 -9.28 -25.80 26.63
C ASP A 294 -9.57 -27.19 26.04
N GLY A 295 -8.65 -27.72 25.22
CA GLY A 295 -8.69 -29.10 24.72
C GLY A 295 -9.46 -29.30 23.41
N ALA A 296 -10.01 -28.25 22.81
CA ALA A 296 -10.62 -28.32 21.48
C ALA A 296 -9.59 -28.70 20.40
N SER A 297 -10.00 -29.47 19.40
CA SER A 297 -9.14 -29.81 18.26
C SER A 297 -9.01 -28.60 17.33
N VAL A 298 -7.77 -28.11 17.16
CA VAL A 298 -7.46 -26.90 16.39
C VAL A 298 -6.48 -27.22 15.25
N LEU A 299 -6.87 -26.86 14.04
CA LEU A 299 -6.00 -26.86 12.86
C LEU A 299 -5.70 -25.43 12.44
N LEU A 300 -4.41 -25.08 12.34
CA LEU A 300 -3.94 -23.84 11.72
C LEU A 300 -3.37 -24.15 10.34
N ILE A 301 -3.90 -23.51 9.31
CA ILE A 301 -3.46 -23.67 7.91
C ILE A 301 -2.78 -22.38 7.47
N GLU A 302 -1.58 -22.49 6.91
CA GLU A 302 -0.75 -21.38 6.43
C GLU A 302 -0.37 -21.62 4.97
N LYS A 303 -0.59 -20.59 4.13
CA LYS A 303 -0.26 -20.60 2.70
C LYS A 303 1.24 -20.80 2.50
N GLY A 304 2.04 -20.01 3.21
CA GLY A 304 3.47 -19.91 3.04
C GLY A 304 4.30 -21.00 3.73
N PRO A 305 5.62 -20.98 3.48
CA PRO A 305 6.58 -21.84 4.15
C PRO A 305 6.90 -21.37 5.58
N ALA A 306 7.63 -22.21 6.31
CA ALA A 306 8.21 -21.84 7.59
C ALA A 306 9.20 -20.67 7.46
N SER A 307 9.14 -19.73 8.41
CA SER A 307 9.96 -18.51 8.42
C SER A 307 11.14 -18.59 9.39
N SER A 308 10.92 -18.48 10.71
CA SER A 308 11.98 -18.56 11.72
C SER A 308 12.60 -19.95 11.80
N GLY A 309 13.86 -20.02 12.22
CA GLY A 309 14.57 -21.29 12.32
C GLY A 309 13.99 -22.23 13.37
N ARG A 310 13.34 -21.70 14.42
CA ARG A 310 12.55 -22.48 15.39
C ARG A 310 11.50 -23.37 14.71
N TRP A 311 10.88 -22.87 13.64
CA TRP A 311 9.83 -23.57 12.90
C TRP A 311 10.36 -24.33 11.68
N GLY A 312 11.68 -24.49 11.57
CA GLY A 312 12.31 -25.19 10.45
C GLY A 312 12.53 -24.31 9.22
N GLY A 313 12.44 -22.99 9.34
CA GLY A 313 12.77 -22.07 8.26
C GLY A 313 14.24 -22.17 7.85
N THR A 314 14.49 -22.01 6.54
CA THR A 314 15.82 -22.21 5.94
C THR A 314 16.38 -20.98 5.22
N MET A 315 15.55 -19.96 4.95
CA MET A 315 15.96 -18.74 4.25
C MET A 315 16.92 -17.91 5.10
N LYS A 316 18.22 -17.95 4.78
CA LYS A 316 19.24 -17.25 5.57
C LYS A 316 20.46 -16.86 4.72
N PRO A 317 21.14 -15.75 5.05
CA PRO A 317 22.44 -15.43 4.46
C PRO A 317 23.53 -16.39 4.94
N GLU A 318 24.64 -16.43 4.19
CA GLU A 318 25.76 -17.36 4.41
C GLU A 318 26.34 -17.27 5.84
N TRP A 319 26.42 -16.07 6.41
CA TRP A 319 27.00 -15.89 7.76
C TRP A 319 26.11 -16.43 8.89
N LEU A 320 24.86 -16.82 8.62
CA LEU A 320 24.00 -17.54 9.56
C LEU A 320 24.06 -19.06 9.40
N VAL A 321 24.79 -19.58 8.41
CA VAL A 321 24.95 -21.03 8.20
C VAL A 321 25.59 -21.68 9.42
N GLY A 322 25.02 -22.81 9.86
CA GLY A 322 25.42 -23.50 11.09
C GLY A 322 24.70 -23.01 12.35
N SER A 323 23.94 -21.92 12.28
CA SER A 323 23.03 -21.49 13.35
C SER A 323 21.58 -21.93 13.07
N ASN A 324 20.75 -21.90 14.13
CA ASN A 324 19.30 -22.07 14.01
C ASN A 324 18.56 -20.74 13.69
N LEU A 325 19.27 -19.72 13.21
CA LEU A 325 18.68 -18.43 12.85
C LEU A 325 18.37 -18.36 11.36
N THR A 326 17.36 -17.58 10.99
CA THR A 326 17.03 -17.21 9.62
C THR A 326 17.03 -15.70 9.44
N ARG A 327 16.80 -15.23 8.20
CA ARG A 327 16.61 -13.80 7.93
C ARG A 327 15.46 -13.19 8.73
N PHE A 328 14.50 -14.00 9.15
CA PHE A 328 13.34 -13.55 9.94
C PHE A 328 13.65 -13.50 11.44
N ASP A 329 14.68 -14.18 11.93
CA ASP A 329 15.01 -14.17 13.37
C ASP A 329 15.81 -12.92 13.77
N VAL A 330 16.63 -12.40 12.86
CA VAL A 330 17.57 -11.30 13.11
C VAL A 330 16.90 -9.95 12.85
N PRO A 331 16.68 -9.10 13.87
CA PRO A 331 16.06 -7.78 13.69
C PRO A 331 16.74 -6.92 12.63
N GLY A 332 18.08 -6.89 12.59
CA GLY A 332 18.84 -6.09 11.63
C GLY A 332 18.76 -6.58 10.18
N LEU A 333 18.02 -7.66 9.88
CA LEU A 333 17.79 -8.17 8.53
C LEU A 333 16.35 -7.96 8.04
N ASP A 334 15.48 -7.35 8.84
CA ASP A 334 14.06 -7.18 8.50
C ASP A 334 13.85 -6.37 7.21
N ASN A 335 14.67 -5.35 6.96
CA ASN A 335 14.57 -4.48 5.79
C ASN A 335 15.01 -5.13 4.47
N GLU A 336 15.61 -6.33 4.50
CA GLU A 336 15.97 -7.07 3.28
C GLU A 336 14.72 -7.45 2.46
N ILE A 337 13.53 -7.52 3.10
CA ILE A 337 12.26 -7.76 2.40
C ILE A 337 11.98 -6.75 1.27
N TRP A 338 12.50 -5.53 1.36
CA TRP A 338 12.31 -4.51 0.32
C TRP A 338 13.27 -4.65 -0.86
N LYS A 339 14.31 -5.47 -0.72
CA LYS A 339 15.30 -5.74 -1.76
C LYS A 339 15.10 -7.11 -2.39
N ASP A 340 14.75 -8.09 -1.57
CA ASP A 340 14.49 -9.46 -1.97
C ASP A 340 13.26 -10.00 -1.22
N SER A 341 12.13 -10.04 -1.93
CA SER A 341 10.83 -10.52 -1.43
C SER A 341 10.33 -11.79 -2.09
N GLU A 342 11.09 -12.36 -3.03
CA GLU A 342 10.68 -13.50 -3.85
C GLU A 342 10.39 -14.72 -2.95
N GLY A 343 9.24 -15.38 -3.16
CA GLY A 343 8.80 -16.51 -2.34
C GLY A 343 8.49 -16.18 -0.88
N ILE A 344 8.49 -14.90 -0.49
CA ILE A 344 8.18 -14.42 0.87
C ILE A 344 6.94 -13.54 0.84
N ALA A 345 6.87 -12.58 -0.09
CA ALA A 345 5.71 -11.74 -0.27
C ALA A 345 4.57 -12.54 -0.94
N CYS A 346 3.33 -12.12 -0.70
CA CYS A 346 2.19 -12.65 -1.41
C CYS A 346 2.19 -12.15 -2.85
N GLU A 347 2.21 -13.07 -3.80
CA GLU A 347 2.23 -12.80 -5.25
C GLU A 347 0.84 -12.58 -5.84
N ASP A 348 -0.23 -12.76 -5.06
CA ASP A 348 -1.59 -12.61 -5.53
C ASP A 348 -2.25 -11.30 -5.07
N TYR A 349 -1.46 -10.36 -4.55
CA TYR A 349 -1.91 -9.04 -4.07
C TYR A 349 -1.11 -7.91 -4.74
N SER A 350 -1.76 -6.79 -5.07
CA SER A 350 -1.09 -5.61 -5.64
C SER A 350 -0.28 -4.77 -4.64
N VAL A 351 -0.05 -5.27 -3.42
CA VAL A 351 0.60 -4.57 -2.31
C VAL A 351 1.41 -5.56 -1.47
N MET A 352 2.35 -5.06 -0.67
CA MET A 352 3.18 -5.91 0.20
C MET A 352 2.37 -6.57 1.31
N ALA A 353 2.44 -7.90 1.38
CA ALA A 353 2.04 -8.72 2.52
C ALA A 353 2.95 -9.94 2.62
N GLY A 354 3.26 -10.41 3.83
CA GLY A 354 4.07 -11.61 4.01
C GLY A 354 3.23 -12.88 3.88
N CYS A 355 3.57 -13.76 2.93
CA CYS A 355 3.03 -15.11 2.73
C CYS A 355 4.03 -16.16 3.20
N VAL A 356 4.37 -16.09 4.50
CA VAL A 356 5.18 -17.06 5.25
C VAL A 356 4.54 -17.25 6.62
N LEU A 357 4.88 -18.31 7.35
CA LEU A 357 4.44 -18.48 8.73
C LEU A 357 4.79 -17.25 9.58
N GLY A 358 3.81 -16.70 10.31
CA GLY A 358 3.90 -15.41 11.01
C GLY A 358 3.32 -14.23 10.22
N GLY A 359 3.09 -14.39 8.92
CA GLY A 359 2.58 -13.37 8.00
C GLY A 359 3.36 -12.06 8.12
N GLY A 360 2.63 -10.94 8.26
CA GLY A 360 3.24 -9.62 8.48
C GLY A 360 4.17 -9.54 9.70
N THR A 361 3.96 -10.33 10.76
CA THR A 361 4.84 -10.30 11.95
C THR A 361 6.21 -10.94 11.70
N ALA A 362 6.33 -11.77 10.67
CA ALA A 362 7.62 -12.35 10.26
C ALA A 362 8.49 -11.35 9.48
N VAL A 363 7.89 -10.38 8.80
CA VAL A 363 8.59 -9.48 7.85
C VAL A 363 8.58 -8.01 8.27
N ASN A 364 7.75 -7.60 9.23
CA ASN A 364 7.70 -6.20 9.68
C ASN A 364 8.91 -5.80 10.54
N ALA A 365 8.98 -4.52 10.90
CA ALA A 365 10.00 -3.96 11.79
C ALA A 365 9.85 -4.34 13.28
N GLY A 366 8.84 -5.13 13.63
CA GLY A 366 8.59 -5.55 15.01
C GLY A 366 8.15 -4.45 15.98
N LEU A 367 7.82 -3.25 15.53
CA LEU A 367 7.26 -2.18 16.37
C LEU A 367 6.00 -2.67 17.12
N TRP A 368 5.96 -2.42 18.43
CA TRP A 368 4.99 -3.03 19.34
C TRP A 368 4.48 -2.02 20.36
N TRP A 369 3.16 -1.81 20.40
CA TRP A 369 2.54 -0.70 21.13
C TRP A 369 1.28 -1.12 21.89
N LYS A 370 1.19 -0.74 23.16
CA LYS A 370 -0.08 -0.79 23.88
C LYS A 370 -1.03 0.21 23.24
N ALA A 371 -2.24 -0.25 22.95
CA ALA A 371 -3.26 0.54 22.31
C ALA A 371 -3.51 1.84 23.06
N ASN A 372 -3.61 2.97 22.33
CA ASN A 372 -4.25 4.15 22.88
C ASN A 372 -5.71 3.78 23.19
N PRO A 373 -6.21 3.93 24.43
CA PRO A 373 -7.60 3.60 24.76
C PRO A 373 -8.61 4.23 23.80
N GLU A 374 -8.34 5.45 23.33
CA GLU A 374 -9.21 6.16 22.41
C GLU A 374 -9.33 5.49 21.03
N ASP A 375 -8.39 4.63 20.62
CA ASP A 375 -8.51 3.87 19.36
C ASP A 375 -9.69 2.91 19.40
N PHE A 376 -9.89 2.22 20.53
CA PHE A 376 -11.04 1.34 20.74
C PHE A 376 -12.31 2.15 20.96
N ASP A 377 -12.23 3.21 21.78
CA ASP A 377 -13.41 4.01 22.12
C ASP A 377 -13.98 4.76 20.91
N TYR A 378 -13.12 5.19 19.99
CA TYR A 378 -13.51 5.88 18.77
C TYR A 378 -14.01 4.92 17.69
N ASN A 379 -13.25 3.86 17.36
CA ASN A 379 -13.53 3.05 16.18
C ASN A 379 -14.51 1.89 16.43
N PHE A 380 -14.46 1.26 17.61
CA PHE A 380 -15.11 -0.04 17.81
C PHE A 380 -16.51 0.09 18.42
N PRO A 381 -17.43 -0.88 18.19
CA PRO A 381 -18.76 -0.87 18.79
C PRO A 381 -18.74 -1.17 20.29
N GLU A 382 -19.93 -1.09 20.93
CA GLU A 382 -20.13 -1.52 22.30
C GLU A 382 -19.67 -2.98 22.50
N GLY A 383 -19.07 -3.28 23.65
CA GLY A 383 -18.46 -4.57 23.92
C GLY A 383 -17.04 -4.72 23.36
N TRP A 384 -16.53 -3.75 22.61
CA TRP A 384 -15.15 -3.66 22.11
C TRP A 384 -14.46 -2.33 22.47
N LYS A 385 -15.06 -1.56 23.39
CA LYS A 385 -14.50 -0.31 23.90
C LYS A 385 -13.25 -0.58 24.73
N SER A 386 -12.49 0.46 25.05
CA SER A 386 -11.22 0.32 25.77
C SER A 386 -11.37 -0.44 27.09
N SER A 387 -12.44 -0.18 27.84
CA SER A 387 -12.80 -0.90 29.07
C SER A 387 -12.99 -2.40 28.84
N ASP A 388 -13.59 -2.78 27.72
CA ASP A 388 -13.86 -4.17 27.39
C ASP A 388 -12.62 -4.88 26.83
N MET A 389 -11.71 -4.12 26.22
CA MET A 389 -10.46 -4.61 25.61
C MET A 389 -9.31 -4.73 26.62
N GLN A 390 -9.38 -4.02 27.75
CA GLN A 390 -8.26 -3.91 28.70
C GLN A 390 -7.67 -5.26 29.09
N SER A 391 -8.50 -6.23 29.47
CA SER A 391 -8.00 -7.57 29.86
C SER A 391 -7.32 -8.32 28.72
N ALA A 392 -7.75 -8.13 27.47
CA ALA A 392 -7.09 -8.74 26.31
C ALA A 392 -5.76 -8.05 26.01
N VAL A 393 -5.71 -6.72 26.10
CA VAL A 393 -4.46 -5.94 25.99
C VAL A 393 -3.46 -6.38 27.07
N ASP A 394 -3.91 -6.55 28.32
CA ASP A 394 -3.04 -6.98 29.42
C ASP A 394 -2.46 -8.37 29.16
N ARG A 395 -3.27 -9.34 28.72
CA ARG A 395 -2.80 -10.69 28.36
C ARG A 395 -1.80 -10.67 27.19
N THR A 396 -2.06 -9.85 26.17
CA THR A 396 -1.12 -9.67 25.04
C THR A 396 0.25 -9.21 25.51
N PHE A 397 0.31 -8.23 26.43
CA PHE A 397 1.57 -7.68 26.93
C PHE A 397 2.21 -8.50 28.06
N GLU A 398 1.44 -9.36 28.73
CA GLU A 398 1.99 -10.41 29.59
C GLU A 398 2.73 -11.47 28.77
N ARG A 399 2.16 -11.87 27.62
CA ARG A 399 2.76 -12.86 26.72
C ARG A 399 3.91 -12.30 25.90
N ILE A 400 3.76 -11.07 25.40
CA ILE A 400 4.73 -10.37 24.54
C ILE A 400 5.01 -9.00 25.18
N PRO A 401 5.90 -8.92 26.19
CA PRO A 401 6.36 -7.63 26.70
C PRO A 401 7.14 -6.89 25.63
N PHE A 402 7.05 -5.56 25.63
CA PHE A 402 7.88 -4.74 24.75
C PHE A 402 9.31 -4.62 25.29
N THR A 403 10.25 -4.32 24.40
CA THR A 403 11.58 -3.82 24.76
C THR A 403 11.95 -2.61 23.91
N ASP A 404 12.52 -1.58 24.54
CA ASP A 404 13.14 -0.43 23.86
C ASP A 404 14.68 -0.55 23.79
N HIS A 405 15.23 -1.65 24.31
CA HIS A 405 16.65 -2.02 24.31
C HIS A 405 16.79 -3.50 23.93
N PRO A 406 16.62 -3.84 22.63
CA PRO A 406 16.55 -5.24 22.22
C PRO A 406 17.89 -5.97 22.25
N SER A 407 19.02 -5.23 22.24
CA SER A 407 20.35 -5.80 22.43
C SER A 407 20.51 -6.37 23.84
N MET A 408 21.02 -7.60 23.96
CA MET A 408 21.01 -8.34 25.23
C MET A 408 21.96 -7.80 26.33
N ASP A 409 22.84 -6.86 25.99
CA ASP A 409 23.66 -6.12 26.94
C ASP A 409 23.00 -4.84 27.45
N GLY A 410 21.79 -4.53 26.98
CA GLY A 410 21.04 -3.32 27.32
C GLY A 410 21.54 -2.04 26.67
N ILE A 411 22.47 -2.13 25.71
CA ILE A 411 23.04 -0.97 25.01
C ILE A 411 22.20 -0.64 23.77
N ILE A 412 21.96 0.66 23.56
CA ILE A 412 21.42 1.19 22.30
C ILE A 412 22.58 1.59 21.40
N TYR A 413 22.67 0.94 20.25
CA TYR A 413 23.70 1.16 19.26
C TYR A 413 23.29 2.26 18.30
N LYS A 414 24.26 3.11 17.93
CA LYS A 414 24.09 4.29 17.08
C LYS A 414 22.95 5.23 17.53
N PRO A 415 22.97 5.74 18.77
CA PRO A 415 21.88 6.57 19.31
C PRO A 415 21.85 7.99 18.74
N GLN A 416 22.78 8.37 17.86
CA GLN A 416 22.94 9.77 17.47
C GLN A 416 21.74 10.33 16.70
N GLY A 417 21.09 9.52 15.86
CA GLY A 417 19.84 9.92 15.19
C GLY A 417 18.72 10.24 16.19
N TYR A 418 18.59 9.42 17.24
CA TYR A 418 17.64 9.68 18.33
C TYR A 418 17.97 11.02 19.01
N ASN A 419 19.24 11.26 19.36
CA ASN A 419 19.65 12.48 20.07
C ASN A 419 19.33 13.76 19.28
N VAL A 420 19.47 13.72 17.95
CA VAL A 420 19.16 14.87 17.07
C VAL A 420 17.67 15.20 17.12
N VAL A 421 16.80 14.23 16.78
CA VAL A 421 15.37 14.50 16.65
C VAL A 421 14.71 14.68 18.02
N SER A 422 15.03 13.84 19.01
CA SER A 422 14.50 13.97 20.37
C SER A 422 14.94 15.26 21.06
N GLY A 423 16.17 15.73 20.80
CA GLY A 423 16.66 17.00 21.31
C GLY A 423 15.86 18.20 20.77
N ALA A 424 15.58 18.22 19.47
CA ALA A 424 14.75 19.25 18.85
C ALA A 424 13.30 19.21 19.38
N LEU A 425 12.70 18.02 19.47
CA LEU A 425 11.36 17.83 20.02
C LEU A 425 11.26 18.31 21.48
N ALA A 426 12.22 17.94 22.34
CA ALA A 426 12.26 18.38 23.73
C ALA A 426 12.42 19.91 23.83
N ALA A 427 13.27 20.51 23.00
CA ALA A 427 13.44 21.97 22.93
C ALA A 427 12.17 22.69 22.41
N ALA A 428 11.32 21.99 21.65
CA ALA A 428 10.02 22.46 21.21
C ALA A 428 8.91 22.26 22.26
N GLY A 429 9.21 21.63 23.40
CA GLY A 429 8.28 21.40 24.51
C GLY A 429 7.52 20.07 24.45
N TRP A 430 7.90 19.16 23.56
CA TRP A 430 7.35 17.80 23.53
C TRP A 430 7.86 17.00 24.74
N GLN A 431 7.04 16.08 25.24
CA GLN A 431 7.36 15.28 26.43
C GLN A 431 7.98 13.94 26.06
N ASN A 432 9.13 13.61 26.66
CA ASN A 432 9.69 12.27 26.60
C ASN A 432 8.86 11.32 27.49
N VAL A 433 8.43 10.19 26.93
CA VAL A 433 7.66 9.16 27.64
C VAL A 433 8.18 7.77 27.27
N THR A 434 7.95 6.79 28.15
CA THR A 434 7.93 5.38 27.75
C THR A 434 6.54 5.08 27.23
N ALA A 435 6.35 5.04 25.90
CA ALA A 435 5.01 5.14 25.30
C ALA A 435 4.00 4.09 25.78
N ASP A 436 4.45 2.86 26.08
CA ASP A 436 3.59 1.76 26.54
C ASP A 436 3.32 1.77 28.05
N GLU A 437 4.04 2.57 28.84
CA GLU A 437 3.70 2.81 30.24
C GLU A 437 2.57 3.85 30.36
N VAL A 438 2.40 4.69 29.35
CA VAL A 438 1.37 5.74 29.28
C VAL A 438 0.66 5.74 27.92
N PRO A 439 -0.04 4.64 27.56
CA PRO A 439 -0.54 4.43 26.19
C PRO A 439 -1.49 5.52 25.69
N GLY A 440 -2.25 6.18 26.58
CA GLY A 440 -3.14 7.30 26.24
C GLY A 440 -2.45 8.66 26.06
N LYS A 441 -1.14 8.79 26.34
CA LYS A 441 -0.40 10.04 26.09
C LYS A 441 0.20 10.00 24.69
N LYS A 442 -0.60 10.42 23.70
CA LYS A 442 -0.22 10.46 22.27
C LYS A 442 -0.32 11.85 21.64
N ASN A 443 -0.28 12.90 22.47
CA ASN A 443 -0.27 14.29 22.01
C ASN A 443 0.97 15.04 22.51
N HIS A 444 1.78 15.58 21.58
CA HIS A 444 3.05 16.25 21.84
C HIS A 444 4.00 15.41 22.72
N THR A 445 4.16 14.13 22.36
CA THR A 445 4.99 13.15 23.09
C THR A 445 5.96 12.46 22.15
N PHE A 446 7.11 12.03 22.68
CA PHE A 446 8.08 11.21 21.96
C PHE A 446 8.64 10.10 22.85
N SER A 447 9.08 9.01 22.23
CA SER A 447 9.59 7.80 22.89
C SER A 447 10.69 7.17 22.04
N ARG A 448 11.49 6.30 22.66
CA ARG A 448 12.26 5.30 21.91
C ARG A 448 11.30 4.31 21.23
N PRO A 449 11.76 3.62 20.17
CA PRO A 449 10.97 2.56 19.56
C PRO A 449 10.85 1.34 20.46
N ASN A 450 9.63 0.91 20.70
CA ASN A 450 9.30 -0.32 21.40
C ASN A 450 9.12 -1.45 20.39
N HIS A 451 9.69 -2.61 20.67
CA HIS A 451 9.63 -3.78 19.79
C HIS A 451 9.08 -5.01 20.51
N MET A 452 8.52 -5.94 19.72
CA MET A 452 8.08 -7.27 20.16
C MET A 452 9.25 -8.27 20.32
N PHE A 453 10.49 -7.78 20.19
CA PHE A 453 11.71 -8.57 20.22
C PHE A 453 11.92 -9.23 21.59
N SER A 454 12.52 -10.40 21.58
CA SER A 454 12.82 -11.15 22.80
C SER A 454 14.16 -11.87 22.62
N ASN A 455 15.04 -11.74 23.61
CA ASN A 455 16.37 -12.36 23.59
C ASN A 455 17.23 -11.93 22.38
N GLY A 456 17.10 -10.67 21.95
CA GLY A 456 17.76 -10.11 20.76
C GLY A 456 17.30 -10.69 19.41
N GLU A 457 16.24 -11.49 19.39
CA GLU A 457 15.60 -12.04 18.18
C GLU A 457 14.20 -11.44 17.97
N ARG A 458 13.59 -11.66 16.80
CA ARG A 458 12.29 -11.10 16.38
C ARG A 458 11.13 -11.25 17.38
N GLY A 459 11.11 -12.30 18.21
CA GLY A 459 10.06 -12.48 19.22
C GLY A 459 8.64 -12.61 18.63
N GLY A 460 7.68 -11.85 19.18
CA GLY A 460 6.30 -11.78 18.69
C GLY A 460 5.47 -13.07 18.83
N PRO A 461 4.34 -13.19 18.10
CA PRO A 461 3.41 -14.33 18.21
C PRO A 461 4.05 -15.68 17.90
N MET A 462 5.01 -15.73 16.96
CA MET A 462 5.72 -16.96 16.61
C MET A 462 6.62 -17.48 17.73
N ALA A 463 7.20 -16.59 18.55
CA ALA A 463 8.08 -16.98 19.65
C ALA A 463 7.32 -17.24 20.97
N THR A 464 6.01 -17.02 21.00
CA THR A 464 5.18 -17.05 22.22
C THR A 464 3.94 -17.92 22.03
N TYR A 465 2.88 -17.38 21.43
CA TYR A 465 1.60 -18.05 21.18
C TYR A 465 1.77 -19.35 20.40
N LEU A 466 2.54 -19.33 19.31
CA LEU A 466 2.73 -20.54 18.51
C LEU A 466 3.56 -21.61 19.25
N VAL A 467 4.46 -21.20 20.17
CA VAL A 467 5.25 -22.13 20.98
C VAL A 467 4.35 -22.91 21.94
N SER A 468 3.47 -22.24 22.68
CA SER A 468 2.55 -22.94 23.58
C SER A 468 1.51 -23.77 22.83
N ALA A 469 1.03 -23.29 21.66
CA ALA A 469 0.14 -24.07 20.81
C ALA A 469 0.77 -25.38 20.33
N SER A 470 2.03 -25.34 19.87
CA SER A 470 2.70 -26.51 19.28
C SER A 470 3.00 -27.63 20.28
N GLU A 471 3.04 -27.33 21.58
CA GLU A 471 3.20 -28.33 22.65
C GLU A 471 1.92 -29.15 22.89
N ARG A 472 0.76 -28.69 22.40
CA ARG A 472 -0.54 -29.33 22.63
C ARG A 472 -0.84 -30.40 21.58
N LYS A 473 -1.27 -31.58 22.02
CA LYS A 473 -1.59 -32.72 21.14
C LYS A 473 -2.84 -32.50 20.27
N ASN A 474 -3.72 -31.61 20.70
CA ASN A 474 -4.95 -31.21 20.02
C ASN A 474 -4.75 -30.05 19.04
N PHE A 475 -3.52 -29.56 18.87
CA PHE A 475 -3.17 -28.56 17.88
C PHE A 475 -2.39 -29.21 16.71
N LYS A 476 -2.66 -28.75 15.49
CA LYS A 476 -1.87 -29.10 14.30
C LYS A 476 -1.65 -27.87 13.43
N LEU A 477 -0.44 -27.74 12.90
CA LEU A 477 -0.04 -26.74 11.91
C LEU A 477 0.15 -27.41 10.54
N LEU A 478 -0.39 -26.80 9.49
CA LEU A 478 -0.10 -27.11 8.09
C LEU A 478 0.46 -25.85 7.43
N THR A 479 1.67 -25.94 6.88
CA THR A 479 2.26 -24.89 6.02
C THR A 479 2.16 -25.29 4.56
N ASN A 480 2.62 -24.42 3.64
CA ASN A 480 2.65 -24.70 2.20
C ASN A 480 1.27 -25.02 1.61
N THR A 481 0.18 -24.64 2.29
CA THR A 481 -1.19 -25.07 1.97
C THR A 481 -2.07 -23.84 1.87
N THR A 482 -2.56 -23.54 0.67
CA THR A 482 -3.50 -22.43 0.46
C THR A 482 -4.94 -22.92 0.66
N VAL A 483 -5.82 -22.02 1.07
CA VAL A 483 -7.27 -22.25 1.18
C VAL A 483 -7.96 -21.37 0.14
N PRO A 484 -8.42 -21.93 -0.98
CA PRO A 484 -9.18 -21.19 -1.98
C PRO A 484 -10.50 -20.62 -1.47
N ARG A 485 -11.28 -21.45 -0.76
CA ARG A 485 -12.66 -21.14 -0.32
C ARG A 485 -13.05 -21.98 0.90
N VAL A 486 -14.11 -21.57 1.59
CA VAL A 486 -14.82 -22.45 2.54
C VAL A 486 -15.88 -23.27 1.82
N ILE A 487 -16.14 -24.48 2.30
CA ILE A 487 -17.16 -25.38 1.78
C ILE A 487 -18.40 -25.22 2.65
N ARG A 488 -19.57 -25.00 2.05
CA ARG A 488 -20.80 -24.70 2.80
C ARG A 488 -22.06 -25.29 2.17
N ASP A 489 -23.01 -25.60 3.04
CA ASP A 489 -24.41 -25.89 2.72
C ASP A 489 -25.28 -24.74 3.25
N GLY A 490 -25.72 -23.86 2.35
CA GLY A 490 -26.39 -22.61 2.72
C GLY A 490 -25.52 -21.74 3.65
N SER A 491 -26.00 -21.51 4.87
CA SER A 491 -25.34 -20.73 5.92
C SER A 491 -24.30 -21.51 6.73
N HIS A 492 -24.25 -22.83 6.62
CA HIS A 492 -23.43 -23.68 7.45
C HIS A 492 -22.17 -24.14 6.72
N ILE A 493 -21.00 -23.83 7.29
CA ILE A 493 -19.70 -24.21 6.74
C ILE A 493 -19.38 -25.63 7.22
N THR A 494 -19.15 -26.55 6.28
CA THR A 494 -18.81 -27.95 6.53
C THR A 494 -17.31 -28.21 6.57
N GLY A 495 -16.50 -27.32 5.96
CA GLY A 495 -15.06 -27.45 5.90
C GLY A 495 -14.39 -26.36 5.08
N VAL A 496 -13.14 -26.61 4.70
CA VAL A 496 -12.35 -25.76 3.79
C VAL A 496 -11.79 -26.59 2.65
N GLU A 497 -11.72 -25.99 1.47
CA GLU A 497 -10.94 -26.53 0.36
C GLU A 497 -9.46 -26.17 0.55
N THR A 498 -8.57 -27.07 0.18
CA THR A 498 -7.12 -26.88 0.28
C THR A 498 -6.42 -27.28 -1.01
N GLU A 499 -5.38 -26.52 -1.34
CA GLU A 499 -4.47 -26.79 -2.45
C GLU A 499 -3.02 -26.66 -1.95
N ALA A 500 -2.12 -27.48 -2.49
CA ALA A 500 -0.70 -27.34 -2.22
C ALA A 500 -0.16 -26.08 -2.90
N PHE A 501 0.24 -25.10 -2.09
CA PHE A 501 0.92 -23.90 -2.57
C PHE A 501 2.38 -24.20 -2.89
N LEU A 502 3.05 -24.98 -2.03
CA LEU A 502 4.42 -25.46 -2.22
C LEU A 502 4.51 -26.96 -1.91
N ASP A 503 5.65 -27.56 -2.22
CA ASP A 503 5.95 -28.95 -1.90
C ASP A 503 5.66 -29.28 -0.42
N GLY A 504 4.97 -30.39 -0.20
CA GLY A 504 4.53 -30.81 1.14
C GLY A 504 3.20 -30.20 1.62
N GLY A 505 2.61 -29.29 0.84
CA GLY A 505 1.25 -28.80 1.06
C GLY A 505 0.19 -29.90 0.95
N MET A 506 -0.97 -29.66 1.58
CA MET A 506 -2.12 -30.57 1.57
C MET A 506 -3.13 -30.16 0.51
N CYS A 507 -3.84 -31.15 -0.06
CA CYS A 507 -4.89 -30.92 -1.04
C CYS A 507 -6.21 -31.60 -0.64
N GLY A 508 -7.32 -31.08 -1.18
CA GLY A 508 -8.66 -31.61 -0.99
C GLY A 508 -9.44 -30.91 0.12
N GLU A 509 -10.43 -31.59 0.69
CA GLU A 509 -11.33 -30.99 1.69
C GLU A 509 -10.91 -31.35 3.11
N ILE A 510 -10.94 -30.38 4.02
CA ILE A 510 -10.76 -30.59 5.46
C ILE A 510 -12.03 -30.14 6.18
N ASN A 511 -12.68 -31.10 6.85
CA ASN A 511 -13.98 -30.88 7.47
C ASN A 511 -13.87 -30.39 8.92
N VAL A 512 -14.84 -29.56 9.33
CA VAL A 512 -15.05 -29.23 10.74
C VAL A 512 -15.85 -30.34 11.45
N THR A 513 -15.81 -30.38 12.78
CA THR A 513 -16.65 -31.30 13.57
C THR A 513 -18.12 -31.03 13.27
N PRO A 514 -18.93 -32.03 12.86
CA PRO A 514 -20.31 -31.80 12.46
C PRO A 514 -21.13 -31.05 13.52
N ASN A 515 -21.92 -30.07 13.08
CA ASN A 515 -22.82 -29.23 13.88
C ASN A 515 -22.17 -28.29 14.91
N THR A 516 -20.88 -28.44 15.22
CA THR A 516 -20.23 -27.73 16.33
C THR A 516 -18.96 -27.01 15.93
N GLY A 517 -18.27 -27.53 14.91
CA GLY A 517 -17.01 -26.98 14.47
C GLY A 517 -17.18 -25.66 13.72
N LYS A 518 -16.13 -24.85 13.76
CA LYS A 518 -16.12 -23.46 13.31
C LYS A 518 -14.90 -23.21 12.43
N VAL A 519 -15.07 -22.35 11.42
CA VAL A 519 -13.96 -21.87 10.59
C VAL A 519 -13.70 -20.42 10.94
N ILE A 520 -12.42 -20.07 11.14
CA ILE A 520 -11.98 -18.71 11.38
C ILE A 520 -11.02 -18.30 10.25
N LEU A 521 -11.37 -17.26 9.52
CA LEU A 521 -10.49 -16.64 8.54
C LEU A 521 -9.60 -15.60 9.22
N SER A 522 -8.29 -15.79 9.07
CA SER A 522 -7.22 -14.93 9.60
C SER A 522 -6.16 -14.67 8.52
N ALA A 523 -6.58 -14.62 7.25
CA ALA A 523 -5.73 -14.52 6.07
C ALA A 523 -5.39 -13.06 5.69
N GLY A 524 -5.75 -12.09 6.56
CA GLY A 524 -5.37 -10.69 6.43
C GLY A 524 -6.32 -9.87 5.55
N ALA A 525 -6.03 -8.57 5.45
CA ALA A 525 -6.91 -7.59 4.80
C ALA A 525 -7.19 -7.83 3.31
N PHE A 526 -6.42 -8.69 2.64
CA PHE A 526 -6.61 -9.10 1.24
C PHE A 526 -6.90 -10.59 1.09
N GLY A 527 -6.23 -11.46 1.85
CA GLY A 527 -6.48 -12.91 1.79
C GLY A 527 -7.86 -13.31 2.30
N THR A 528 -8.34 -12.71 3.40
CA THR A 528 -9.68 -12.99 3.91
C THR A 528 -10.80 -12.59 2.92
N PRO A 529 -10.83 -11.36 2.36
CA PRO A 529 -11.85 -11.04 1.37
C PRO A 529 -11.74 -11.91 0.11
N LYS A 530 -10.53 -12.30 -0.34
CA LYS A 530 -10.35 -13.26 -1.44
C LYS A 530 -11.08 -14.59 -1.18
N ILE A 531 -10.89 -15.16 0.02
CA ILE A 531 -11.55 -16.41 0.42
C ILE A 531 -13.08 -16.22 0.47
N LEU A 532 -13.56 -15.11 1.02
CA LEU A 532 -15.01 -14.82 1.08
C LEU A 532 -15.62 -14.68 -0.32
N PHE A 533 -14.98 -13.95 -1.24
CA PHE A 533 -15.43 -13.83 -2.63
C PHE A 533 -15.53 -15.20 -3.31
N ARG A 534 -14.47 -16.03 -3.21
CA ARG A 534 -14.44 -17.41 -3.74
C ARG A 534 -15.40 -18.39 -3.05
N SER A 535 -15.97 -17.98 -1.91
CA SER A 535 -17.00 -18.71 -1.16
C SER A 535 -18.42 -18.20 -1.43
N GLY A 536 -18.61 -17.29 -2.39
CA GLY A 536 -19.91 -16.68 -2.69
C GLY A 536 -20.40 -15.72 -1.60
N ILE A 537 -19.49 -15.04 -0.91
CA ILE A 537 -19.80 -14.06 0.14
C ILE A 537 -19.10 -12.74 -0.18
N GLY A 538 -19.87 -11.70 -0.54
CA GLY A 538 -19.31 -10.41 -0.93
C GLY A 538 -20.24 -9.60 -1.82
N PRO A 539 -19.80 -8.45 -2.35
CA PRO A 539 -20.58 -7.64 -3.26
C PRO A 539 -20.84 -8.39 -4.58
N GLN A 540 -22.04 -8.22 -5.13
CA GLN A 540 -22.46 -8.94 -6.34
C GLN A 540 -21.46 -8.80 -7.50
N ASP A 541 -20.90 -7.61 -7.73
CA ASP A 541 -19.92 -7.37 -8.80
C ASP A 541 -18.64 -8.21 -8.63
N GLN A 542 -18.24 -8.50 -7.38
CA GLN A 542 -17.07 -9.32 -7.09
C GLN A 542 -17.38 -10.81 -7.21
N LEU A 543 -18.60 -11.22 -6.83
CA LEU A 543 -19.05 -12.61 -6.96
C LEU A 543 -19.21 -13.01 -8.42
N GLU A 544 -19.67 -12.09 -9.27
CA GLU A 544 -19.77 -12.29 -10.73
C GLU A 544 -18.39 -12.51 -11.37
N VAL A 545 -17.36 -11.75 -10.97
CA VAL A 545 -15.98 -11.94 -11.43
C VAL A 545 -15.45 -13.34 -11.08
N VAL A 546 -15.68 -13.78 -9.83
CA VAL A 546 -15.29 -15.13 -9.40
C VAL A 546 -16.06 -16.20 -10.16
N GLN A 547 -17.37 -16.01 -10.36
CA GLN A 547 -18.21 -16.96 -11.07
C GLN A 547 -17.78 -17.16 -12.52
N GLU A 548 -17.33 -16.09 -13.18
CA GLU A 548 -16.76 -16.14 -14.52
C GLU A 548 -15.42 -16.89 -14.55
N ALA A 549 -14.56 -16.68 -13.55
CA ALA A 549 -13.25 -17.32 -13.45
C ALA A 549 -13.32 -18.81 -13.05
N GLU A 550 -14.21 -19.18 -12.14
CA GLU A 550 -14.23 -20.52 -11.51
C GLU A 550 -15.37 -21.43 -11.98
N GLY A 551 -16.41 -20.88 -12.62
CA GLY A 551 -17.55 -21.65 -13.12
C GLY A 551 -18.21 -22.51 -12.03
N ASP A 552 -18.38 -23.80 -12.31
CA ASP A 552 -19.08 -24.75 -11.44
C ASP A 552 -18.34 -25.06 -10.13
N ALA A 553 -17.07 -24.63 -9.97
CA ALA A 553 -16.36 -24.78 -8.70
C ALA A 553 -16.87 -23.80 -7.62
N MET A 554 -17.44 -22.65 -8.04
CA MET A 554 -18.06 -21.70 -7.13
C MET A 554 -19.45 -22.18 -6.69
N VAL A 555 -19.82 -21.85 -5.45
CA VAL A 555 -21.18 -22.07 -4.95
C VAL A 555 -22.22 -21.35 -5.82
N SER A 556 -23.38 -22.00 -6.01
CA SER A 556 -24.47 -21.47 -6.83
C SER A 556 -24.87 -20.05 -6.43
N SER A 557 -25.19 -19.21 -7.42
CA SER A 557 -25.64 -17.85 -7.21
C SER A 557 -26.93 -17.72 -6.39
N SER A 558 -27.73 -18.79 -6.29
CA SER A 558 -28.89 -18.82 -5.38
C SER A 558 -28.51 -18.79 -3.90
N ASP A 559 -27.28 -19.20 -3.55
CA ASP A 559 -26.78 -19.26 -2.18
C ASP A 559 -25.78 -18.14 -1.86
N TRP A 560 -25.60 -17.16 -2.76
CA TRP A 560 -24.70 -16.03 -2.51
C TRP A 560 -25.17 -15.17 -1.33
N ILE A 561 -24.22 -14.71 -0.54
CA ILE A 561 -24.45 -13.83 0.61
C ILE A 561 -23.86 -12.45 0.28
N ASN A 562 -24.74 -11.48 0.00
CA ASN A 562 -24.33 -10.13 -0.36
C ASN A 562 -23.91 -9.32 0.88
N LEU A 563 -22.60 -9.14 1.07
CA LEU A 563 -22.01 -8.34 2.14
C LEU A 563 -21.00 -7.34 1.56
N PRO A 564 -20.71 -6.22 2.25
CA PRO A 564 -19.76 -5.20 1.78
C PRO A 564 -18.28 -5.61 1.94
N VAL A 565 -17.95 -6.87 1.63
CA VAL A 565 -16.57 -7.38 1.65
C VAL A 565 -15.73 -6.58 0.64
N GLY A 566 -14.53 -6.19 1.05
CA GLY A 566 -13.60 -5.36 0.27
C GLY A 566 -13.83 -3.84 0.40
N HIS A 567 -15.00 -3.40 0.88
CA HIS A 567 -15.25 -1.98 1.21
C HIS A 567 -14.58 -1.58 2.53
N ASN A 568 -14.55 -0.28 2.84
CA ASN A 568 -13.95 0.26 4.06
C ASN A 568 -12.45 -0.08 4.19
N LEU A 569 -11.76 -0.36 3.07
CA LEU A 569 -10.33 -0.55 3.08
C LEU A 569 -9.67 0.71 3.64
N ASP A 570 -8.75 0.54 4.58
CA ASP A 570 -8.05 1.63 5.24
C ASP A 570 -6.55 1.28 5.37
N ASP A 571 -5.72 2.32 5.46
CA ASP A 571 -4.28 2.27 5.73
C ASP A 571 -3.87 3.62 6.33
N HIS A 572 -2.79 3.68 7.10
CA HIS A 572 -2.23 4.97 7.50
C HIS A 572 -1.81 5.73 6.24
N THR A 573 -2.13 7.03 6.16
CA THR A 573 -1.61 7.85 5.06
C THR A 573 -0.19 8.29 5.41
N ASN A 574 0.81 7.77 4.70
CA ASN A 574 2.20 8.15 4.86
C ASN A 574 2.55 9.46 4.12
N THR A 575 3.32 10.32 4.79
CA THR A 575 4.04 11.43 4.16
C THR A 575 5.45 11.51 4.72
N ASP A 576 6.46 11.33 3.89
CA ASP A 576 7.85 11.39 4.31
C ASP A 576 8.42 12.81 4.27
N VAL A 577 9.21 13.15 5.28
CA VAL A 577 10.09 14.32 5.31
C VAL A 577 11.52 13.81 5.50
N VAL A 578 12.47 14.31 4.71
CA VAL A 578 13.89 13.94 4.83
C VAL A 578 14.68 15.09 5.42
N ILE A 579 15.50 14.79 6.43
CA ILE A 579 16.41 15.73 7.07
C ILE A 579 17.86 15.27 6.93
N THR A 580 18.80 16.20 7.08
CA THR A 580 20.22 15.89 7.27
C THR A 580 20.76 16.60 8.50
N HIS A 581 21.71 15.95 9.18
CA HIS A 581 22.39 16.54 10.34
C HIS A 581 23.79 15.93 10.52
N PRO A 582 24.84 16.72 10.83
CA PRO A 582 26.23 16.24 10.87
C PRO A 582 26.50 15.13 11.90
N ASN A 583 25.70 15.06 12.97
CA ASN A 583 25.83 14.03 14.01
C ASN A 583 25.07 12.73 13.70
N VAL A 584 24.37 12.61 12.57
CA VAL A 584 23.70 11.35 12.21
C VAL A 584 24.73 10.28 11.82
N SER A 585 24.54 9.05 12.31
CA SER A 585 25.42 7.91 12.03
C SER A 585 24.66 6.80 11.32
N PHE A 586 24.87 6.71 10.01
CA PHE A 586 24.32 5.63 9.18
C PHE A 586 24.95 4.26 9.49
N TYR A 587 24.17 3.20 9.26
CA TYR A 587 24.61 1.80 9.21
C TYR A 587 23.94 1.13 8.02
N ASP A 588 24.72 0.40 7.23
CA ASP A 588 24.23 -0.26 6.02
C ASP A 588 23.70 -1.66 6.35
N PHE A 589 22.41 -1.74 6.65
CA PHE A 589 21.74 -3.01 6.94
C PHE A 589 21.57 -3.90 5.70
N TYR A 590 21.48 -3.31 4.49
CA TYR A 590 21.43 -4.09 3.24
C TYR A 590 22.78 -4.77 2.96
N ALA A 591 23.89 -4.09 3.21
CA ALA A 591 25.21 -4.72 3.18
C ALA A 591 25.33 -5.82 4.24
N ALA A 592 24.70 -5.64 5.41
CA ALA A 592 24.73 -6.62 6.49
C ALA A 592 24.09 -7.98 6.15
N TYR A 593 23.22 -8.05 5.13
CA TYR A 593 22.70 -9.33 4.67
C TYR A 593 23.82 -10.21 4.08
N ASN A 594 24.62 -9.69 3.14
CA ASN A 594 25.64 -10.49 2.43
C ASN A 594 27.06 -10.33 2.97
N ASN A 595 27.40 -9.16 3.49
CA ASN A 595 28.75 -8.79 3.94
C ASN A 595 28.67 -7.94 5.21
N PRO A 596 28.20 -8.51 6.33
CA PRO A 596 28.12 -7.77 7.59
C PRO A 596 29.49 -7.34 8.09
N ILE A 597 29.50 -6.24 8.85
CA ILE A 597 30.66 -5.89 9.66
C ILE A 597 30.93 -7.07 10.60
N LYS A 598 32.13 -7.64 10.48
CA LYS A 598 32.46 -8.92 11.09
C LYS A 598 32.26 -8.93 12.61
N SER A 599 32.65 -7.85 13.31
CA SER A 599 32.46 -7.73 14.76
C SER A 599 31.00 -7.78 15.18
N ASP A 600 30.12 -7.18 14.37
CA ASP A 600 28.71 -7.01 14.70
C ASP A 600 27.99 -8.35 14.49
N ALA A 601 28.33 -9.06 13.40
CA ALA A 601 27.88 -10.43 13.17
C ALA A 601 28.38 -11.42 14.24
N GLU A 602 29.66 -11.34 14.63
CA GLU A 602 30.22 -12.19 15.69
C GLU A 602 29.55 -11.92 17.04
N SER A 603 29.32 -10.65 17.40
CA SER A 603 28.64 -10.27 18.65
C SER A 603 27.18 -10.74 18.66
N TYR A 604 26.47 -10.59 17.54
CA TYR A 604 25.10 -11.06 17.42
C TYR A 604 25.00 -12.61 17.51
N LEU A 605 25.88 -13.33 16.81
CA LEU A 605 25.89 -14.80 16.82
C LEU A 605 26.21 -15.38 18.19
N ASN A 606 27.18 -14.79 18.90
CA ASN A 606 27.65 -15.28 20.19
C ASN A 606 26.71 -14.89 21.34
N ASP A 607 26.28 -13.63 21.38
CA ASP A 607 25.69 -13.03 22.57
C ASP A 607 24.34 -12.32 22.32
N ARG A 608 23.86 -12.26 21.08
CA ARG A 608 22.64 -11.50 20.68
C ARG A 608 22.73 -10.02 21.04
N THR A 609 23.91 -9.44 20.84
CA THR A 609 24.19 -8.02 21.10
C THR A 609 24.48 -7.26 19.80
N ASP A 610 24.82 -5.97 19.92
CA ASP A 610 25.12 -5.04 18.82
C ASP A 610 23.90 -4.60 17.99
N ILE A 611 24.18 -3.80 16.96
CA ILE A 611 23.21 -3.13 16.08
C ILE A 611 22.31 -4.10 15.32
N LEU A 612 22.73 -5.35 15.10
CA LEU A 612 21.93 -6.38 14.44
C LEU A 612 20.78 -6.92 15.31
N ALA A 613 20.79 -6.65 16.62
CA ALA A 613 19.66 -6.90 17.51
C ALA A 613 18.60 -5.78 17.46
N GLN A 614 18.86 -4.68 16.75
CA GLN A 614 17.90 -3.60 16.49
C GLN A 614 17.29 -3.76 15.08
N SER A 615 16.07 -3.27 14.88
CA SER A 615 15.40 -3.26 13.57
C SER A 615 16.20 -2.44 12.54
N ALA A 616 16.14 -2.87 11.28
CA ALA A 616 16.65 -2.11 10.15
C ALA A 616 15.53 -1.28 9.46
N PRO A 617 15.87 -0.10 8.89
CA PRO A 617 17.05 0.68 9.25
C PRO A 617 16.96 1.13 10.71
N ASN A 618 18.01 1.77 11.23
CA ASN A 618 18.04 2.15 12.64
C ASN A 618 16.88 3.11 12.99
N LEU A 619 15.81 2.56 13.55
CA LEU A 619 14.65 3.29 14.02
C LEU A 619 15.06 4.10 15.25
N SER A 620 14.92 5.42 15.13
CA SER A 620 15.53 6.34 16.09
C SER A 620 14.53 6.81 17.15
N VAL A 621 13.47 7.51 16.75
CA VAL A 621 12.47 8.09 17.66
C VAL A 621 11.08 7.94 17.05
N LEU A 622 10.09 7.66 17.91
CA LEU A 622 8.68 7.81 17.57
C LEU A 622 8.07 8.94 18.36
N PHE A 623 7.14 9.64 17.74
CA PHE A 623 6.45 10.75 18.37
C PHE A 623 5.05 10.92 17.81
N TRP A 624 4.18 11.56 18.59
CA TRP A 624 2.74 11.62 18.31
C TRP A 624 2.16 12.98 18.66
N GLU A 625 1.22 13.44 17.84
CA GLU A 625 0.37 14.61 18.11
C GLU A 625 -1.07 14.36 17.65
N GLU A 626 -1.99 15.14 18.21
CA GLU A 626 -3.40 15.13 17.82
C GLU A 626 -3.79 16.48 17.25
N ILE A 627 -4.42 16.46 16.08
CA ILE A 627 -4.80 17.66 15.34
C ILE A 627 -6.32 17.73 15.25
N LEU A 628 -6.91 18.77 15.84
CA LEU A 628 -8.34 19.04 15.70
C LEU A 628 -8.62 19.69 14.34
N GLY A 629 -9.32 18.97 13.48
CA GLY A 629 -9.80 19.49 12.20
C GLY A 629 -10.89 20.55 12.38
N ASP A 630 -11.10 21.36 11.35
CA ASP A 630 -12.19 22.34 11.27
C ASP A 630 -13.58 21.69 11.15
N ASP A 631 -13.63 20.42 10.73
CA ASP A 631 -14.79 19.53 10.80
C ASP A 631 -15.10 19.02 12.22
N GLY A 632 -14.28 19.39 13.21
CA GLY A 632 -14.45 18.99 14.61
C GLY A 632 -13.94 17.58 14.93
N ILE A 633 -13.27 16.91 13.99
CA ILE A 633 -12.71 15.56 14.19
C ILE A 633 -11.24 15.67 14.60
N VAL A 634 -10.87 15.00 15.69
CA VAL A 634 -9.47 14.87 16.12
C VAL A 634 -8.79 13.77 15.32
N ARG A 635 -7.75 14.14 14.57
CA ARG A 635 -6.92 13.23 13.78
C ARG A 635 -5.60 12.98 14.48
N GLN A 636 -5.28 11.70 14.68
CA GLN A 636 -4.03 11.27 15.29
C GLN A 636 -2.92 11.23 14.24
N MET A 637 -1.76 11.77 14.61
CA MET A 637 -0.51 11.60 13.87
C MET A 637 0.46 10.73 14.67
N GLN A 638 1.10 9.79 14.00
CA GLN A 638 2.33 9.16 14.45
C GLN A 638 3.46 9.56 13.51
N TYR A 639 4.66 9.75 14.06
CA TYR A 639 5.87 9.96 13.29
C TYR A 639 6.90 8.88 13.63
N THR A 640 7.58 8.39 12.62
CA THR A 640 8.67 7.42 12.77
C THR A 640 9.92 7.95 12.09
N ALA A 641 10.90 8.35 12.89
CA ALA A 641 12.20 8.82 12.40
C ALA A 641 13.20 7.66 12.32
N ARG A 642 13.86 7.50 11.18
CA ARG A 642 14.80 6.41 10.92
C ARG A 642 16.01 6.88 10.13
N VAL A 643 17.18 6.29 10.42
CA VAL A 643 18.45 6.70 9.83
C VAL A 643 18.67 6.00 8.49
N GLU A 644 18.21 6.64 7.42
CA GLU A 644 18.40 6.20 6.03
C GLU A 644 18.29 7.38 5.05
N GLY A 645 18.58 7.12 3.78
CA GLY A 645 18.24 8.02 2.67
C GLY A 645 16.81 7.80 2.20
N GLY A 646 16.25 8.77 1.47
CA GLY A 646 14.88 8.66 0.94
C GLY A 646 14.63 9.72 -0.12
N HIS A 647 13.63 9.50 -0.99
CA HIS A 647 13.21 10.47 -2.02
C HIS A 647 14.36 10.99 -2.91
N GLY A 648 15.28 10.10 -3.30
CA GLY A 648 16.44 10.45 -4.13
C GLY A 648 17.61 11.11 -3.38
N ILE A 649 17.50 11.26 -2.06
CA ILE A 649 18.53 11.87 -1.22
C ILE A 649 19.37 10.75 -0.59
N SER A 650 20.61 10.62 -1.07
CA SER A 650 21.59 9.67 -0.54
C SER A 650 22.65 10.40 0.30
N SER A 651 22.61 10.19 1.61
CA SER A 651 23.62 10.74 2.54
C SER A 651 23.75 9.85 3.77
N ASN A 652 24.98 9.62 4.24
CA ASN A 652 25.21 8.93 5.51
C ASN A 652 24.81 9.79 6.74
N GLN A 653 24.36 11.01 6.50
CA GLN A 653 23.88 11.97 7.49
C GLN A 653 22.37 12.23 7.38
N SER A 654 21.65 11.49 6.53
CA SER A 654 20.20 11.68 6.37
C SER A 654 19.39 10.84 7.35
N MET A 655 18.19 11.34 7.62
CA MET A 655 17.12 10.61 8.30
C MET A 655 15.81 10.86 7.56
N VAL A 656 14.98 9.83 7.47
CA VAL A 656 13.60 9.94 7.01
C VAL A 656 12.67 9.99 8.23
N ILE A 657 11.73 10.92 8.22
CA ILE A 657 10.66 11.04 9.20
C ILE A 657 9.35 10.79 8.45
N SER A 658 8.75 9.62 8.63
CA SER A 658 7.43 9.30 8.09
C SER A 658 6.35 9.78 9.03
N GLN A 659 5.48 10.65 8.55
CA GLN A 659 4.22 11.01 9.20
C GLN A 659 3.12 10.04 8.76
N TYR A 660 2.41 9.46 9.71
CA TYR A 660 1.26 8.59 9.52
C TYR A 660 -0.01 9.24 10.06
N LEU A 661 -0.95 9.57 9.18
CA LEU A 661 -2.31 9.95 9.57
C LEU A 661 -3.11 8.68 9.91
N GLY A 662 -3.54 8.57 11.17
CA GLY A 662 -4.21 7.39 11.74
C GLY A 662 -5.66 7.63 12.15
N ARG A 663 -6.00 7.28 13.39
CA ARG A 663 -7.35 7.41 13.98
C ARG A 663 -7.94 8.80 13.73
N GLY A 664 -9.21 8.85 13.34
CA GLY A 664 -9.94 10.07 12.99
C GLY A 664 -9.93 10.38 11.50
N LYS A 665 -9.09 9.71 10.71
CA LYS A 665 -9.14 9.77 9.24
C LYS A 665 -10.49 9.23 8.73
N THR A 666 -11.10 9.96 7.80
CA THR A 666 -12.43 9.61 7.23
C THR A 666 -12.35 9.04 5.82
N SER A 667 -11.25 9.25 5.10
CA SER A 667 -11.00 8.60 3.80
C SER A 667 -11.02 7.08 3.92
N ARG A 668 -11.69 6.41 2.96
CA ARG A 668 -11.74 4.95 2.81
C ARG A 668 -11.57 4.57 1.35
N GLY A 669 -11.04 3.38 1.13
CA GLY A 669 -10.84 2.76 -0.17
C GLY A 669 -11.66 1.49 -0.36
N ARG A 670 -11.28 0.73 -1.39
CA ARG A 670 -11.88 -0.56 -1.74
C ARG A 670 -10.81 -1.50 -2.30
N THR A 671 -10.83 -2.76 -1.87
CA THR A 671 -10.11 -3.85 -2.53
C THR A 671 -11.07 -4.75 -3.29
N VAL A 672 -10.63 -5.25 -4.43
CA VAL A 672 -11.41 -6.07 -5.37
C VAL A 672 -10.59 -7.26 -5.84
N ILE A 673 -11.27 -8.30 -6.32
CA ILE A 673 -10.70 -9.46 -6.99
C ILE A 673 -10.82 -9.29 -8.51
N ASN A 674 -9.79 -9.65 -9.26
CA ASN A 674 -9.80 -9.64 -10.73
C ASN A 674 -10.08 -11.04 -11.32
N GLY A 675 -10.13 -11.16 -12.65
CA GLY A 675 -10.40 -12.43 -13.34
C GLY A 675 -9.31 -13.50 -13.14
N ALA A 676 -8.07 -13.10 -12.81
CA ALA A 676 -6.99 -14.01 -12.40
C ALA A 676 -7.10 -14.42 -10.92
N LEU A 677 -8.13 -13.94 -10.22
CA LEU A 677 -8.37 -14.12 -8.79
C LEU A 677 -7.36 -13.40 -7.89
N ASP A 678 -6.62 -12.42 -8.41
CA ASP A 678 -5.71 -11.59 -7.62
C ASP A 678 -6.44 -10.41 -6.98
N MET A 679 -5.95 -9.99 -5.81
CA MET A 679 -6.51 -8.87 -5.08
C MET A 679 -5.79 -7.57 -5.42
N THR A 680 -6.56 -6.54 -5.72
CA THR A 680 -6.01 -5.22 -6.05
C THR A 680 -6.70 -4.13 -5.23
N VAL A 681 -6.04 -2.98 -5.10
CA VAL A 681 -6.64 -1.77 -4.52
C VAL A 681 -7.28 -0.96 -5.66
N SER A 682 -8.60 -1.08 -5.82
CA SER A 682 -9.33 -0.35 -6.88
C SER A 682 -9.61 1.10 -6.51
N GLN A 683 -9.65 1.41 -5.21
CA GLN A 683 -9.83 2.77 -4.70
C GLN A 683 -8.86 2.99 -3.54
N THR A 684 -8.03 4.02 -3.64
CA THR A 684 -7.05 4.36 -2.61
C THR A 684 -7.75 4.95 -1.38
N PRO A 685 -7.29 4.64 -0.15
CA PRO A 685 -7.89 5.18 1.08
C PRO A 685 -7.28 6.52 1.51
N TYR A 686 -6.56 7.22 0.64
CA TYR A 686 -5.71 8.36 1.01
C TYR A 686 -6.31 9.67 0.53
N LEU A 687 -6.51 10.61 1.47
CA LEU A 687 -6.78 12.03 1.17
C LEU A 687 -7.97 12.26 0.21
N ASN A 688 -9.01 11.43 0.34
CA ASN A 688 -10.26 11.55 -0.43
C ASN A 688 -11.13 12.73 0.05
N ASN A 689 -10.67 13.52 1.02
CA ASN A 689 -11.32 14.73 1.51
C ASN A 689 -10.28 15.77 1.97
N GLU A 690 -10.71 17.03 1.98
CA GLU A 690 -9.86 18.19 2.30
C GLU A 690 -9.40 18.24 3.76
N HIS A 691 -10.20 17.71 4.70
CA HIS A 691 -9.89 17.76 6.13
C HIS A 691 -8.74 16.81 6.52
N ASP A 692 -8.68 15.63 5.90
CA ASP A 692 -7.56 14.70 6.06
C ASP A 692 -6.25 15.32 5.52
N LEU A 693 -6.32 15.99 4.35
CA LEU A 693 -5.19 16.71 3.77
C LEU A 693 -4.74 17.89 4.66
N ALA A 694 -5.68 18.66 5.19
CA ALA A 694 -5.40 19.78 6.08
C ALA A 694 -4.70 19.32 7.37
N ALA A 695 -5.08 18.17 7.93
CA ALA A 695 -4.40 17.61 9.10
C ALA A 695 -2.96 17.19 8.79
N VAL A 696 -2.71 16.54 7.65
CA VAL A 696 -1.35 16.20 7.18
C VAL A 696 -0.49 17.46 7.07
N ALA A 697 -1.02 18.51 6.44
CA ALA A 697 -0.34 19.81 6.33
C ALA A 697 0.00 20.41 7.69
N ALA A 698 -0.97 20.46 8.60
CA ALA A 698 -0.78 20.99 9.95
C ALA A 698 0.29 20.21 10.74
N GLY A 699 0.33 18.88 10.60
CA GLY A 699 1.36 18.07 11.24
C GLY A 699 2.76 18.30 10.64
N ILE A 700 2.88 18.49 9.33
CA ILE A 700 4.17 18.83 8.71
C ILE A 700 4.66 20.20 9.18
N ASP A 701 3.77 21.18 9.31
CA ASP A 701 4.12 22.50 9.83
C ASP A 701 4.54 22.43 11.31
N SER A 702 3.84 21.64 12.13
CA SER A 702 4.21 21.34 13.52
C SER A 702 5.60 20.69 13.61
N LEU A 703 5.88 19.69 12.76
CA LEU A 703 7.17 19.04 12.65
C LEU A 703 8.29 20.03 12.25
N LYS A 704 8.08 20.82 11.19
CA LYS A 704 9.05 21.85 10.74
C LYS A 704 9.37 22.83 11.88
N ALA A 705 8.34 23.28 12.62
CA ALA A 705 8.51 24.16 13.75
C ALA A 705 9.30 23.52 14.90
N ALA A 706 9.07 22.24 15.20
CA ALA A 706 9.79 21.51 16.23
C ALA A 706 11.26 21.28 15.85
N LEU A 707 11.53 20.85 14.61
CA LEU A 707 12.88 20.61 14.11
C LEU A 707 13.72 21.89 14.05
N SER A 708 13.10 23.05 13.77
CA SER A 708 13.79 24.35 13.73
C SER A 708 14.48 24.76 15.04
N LYS A 709 14.19 24.08 16.15
CA LYS A 709 14.86 24.31 17.44
C LYS A 709 16.32 23.88 17.44
N ASP A 710 16.71 22.99 16.54
CA ASP A 710 18.11 22.71 16.24
C ASP A 710 18.45 23.30 14.86
N PRO A 711 19.20 24.42 14.78
CA PRO A 711 19.53 25.06 13.52
C PRO A 711 20.49 24.25 12.64
N GLN A 712 21.06 23.15 13.15
CA GLN A 712 21.90 22.24 12.38
C GLN A 712 21.08 21.18 11.63
N ILE A 713 19.78 21.03 11.93
CA ILE A 713 18.87 20.17 11.17
C ILE A 713 18.47 20.86 9.88
N ASN A 714 18.85 20.28 8.74
CA ASN A 714 18.42 20.76 7.43
C ASN A 714 17.31 19.86 6.90
N ILE A 715 16.11 20.42 6.71
CA ILE A 715 15.04 19.74 5.97
C ILE A 715 15.39 19.82 4.48
N VAL A 716 15.62 18.66 3.87
CA VAL A 716 16.07 18.52 2.47
C VAL A 716 14.98 17.97 1.56
N PHE A 717 13.96 17.33 2.13
CA PHE A 717 12.71 17.00 1.46
C PHE A 717 11.54 17.29 2.41
N PRO A 718 10.61 18.21 2.08
CA PRO A 718 10.64 19.09 0.90
C PRO A 718 11.88 20.00 0.84
N ALA A 719 12.20 20.52 -0.35
CA ALA A 719 13.27 21.49 -0.51
C ALA A 719 13.01 22.77 0.32
N ALA A 720 14.07 23.45 0.77
CA ALA A 720 14.01 24.52 1.78
C ALA A 720 13.06 25.69 1.46
N ASN A 721 12.75 25.94 0.18
CA ASN A 721 11.88 27.03 -0.27
C ASN A 721 10.47 26.56 -0.71
N THR A 722 10.15 25.28 -0.52
CA THR A 722 8.85 24.72 -0.87
C THR A 722 7.88 24.88 0.30
N SER A 723 6.73 25.49 0.05
CA SER A 723 5.66 25.59 1.05
C SER A 723 5.11 24.19 1.36
N THR A 724 4.46 24.02 2.52
CA THR A 724 3.83 22.72 2.84
C THR A 724 2.67 22.39 1.89
N GLU A 725 1.94 23.41 1.42
CA GLU A 725 0.89 23.26 0.41
C GLU A 725 1.46 22.76 -0.92
N ASP A 726 2.49 23.44 -1.46
CA ASP A 726 3.14 23.02 -2.72
C ASP A 726 3.75 21.62 -2.59
N PHE A 727 4.39 21.33 -1.44
CA PHE A 727 4.94 20.01 -1.16
C PHE A 727 3.88 18.90 -1.24
N LEU A 728 2.71 19.13 -0.63
CA LEU A 728 1.65 18.13 -0.61
C LEU A 728 0.92 18.02 -1.93
N ALA A 729 0.79 19.13 -2.68
CA ALA A 729 0.25 19.12 -4.03
C ALA A 729 1.10 18.25 -4.97
N ASP A 730 2.43 18.32 -4.86
CA ASP A 730 3.35 17.53 -5.69
C ASP A 730 3.55 16.09 -5.19
N TYR A 731 3.09 15.76 -3.97
CA TYR A 731 3.29 14.44 -3.39
C TYR A 731 2.14 13.49 -3.79
N ALA A 732 2.46 12.61 -4.73
CA ALA A 732 1.61 11.54 -5.26
C ALA A 732 0.69 10.86 -4.24
N VAL A 733 -0.60 10.74 -4.58
CA VAL A 733 -1.61 10.04 -3.76
C VAL A 733 -1.88 8.64 -4.32
N THR A 734 -0.83 7.81 -4.33
CA THR A 734 -0.87 6.42 -4.82
C THR A 734 -0.49 5.44 -3.72
N THR A 735 -0.84 4.16 -3.90
CA THR A 735 -0.39 3.08 -3.00
C THR A 735 1.14 3.05 -2.87
N GLY A 736 1.87 3.18 -3.97
CA GLY A 736 3.34 3.19 -3.95
C GLY A 736 3.99 4.38 -3.23
N SER A 737 3.28 5.51 -3.09
CA SER A 737 3.82 6.71 -2.42
C SER A 737 3.30 6.92 -0.99
N ARG A 738 2.11 6.42 -0.68
CA ARG A 738 1.36 6.76 0.56
C ARG A 738 1.10 5.58 1.48
N THR A 739 1.38 4.34 1.07
CA THR A 739 1.11 3.19 1.95
C THR A 739 2.03 3.15 3.15
N ALA A 740 1.48 2.71 4.28
CA ALA A 740 2.23 2.32 5.46
C ALA A 740 2.27 0.80 5.65
N ASN A 741 1.65 0.03 4.74
CA ASN A 741 1.44 -1.41 4.85
C ASN A 741 0.64 -1.82 6.09
N HIS A 742 -0.24 -0.93 6.58
CA HIS A 742 -1.13 -1.17 7.72
C HIS A 742 -2.58 -1.36 7.25
N TRP A 743 -2.76 -2.17 6.21
CA TRP A 743 -4.05 -2.42 5.57
C TRP A 743 -5.08 -3.05 6.51
N MET A 744 -6.28 -2.46 6.56
CA MET A 744 -7.35 -2.80 7.49
C MET A 744 -8.74 -2.66 6.88
N GLY A 745 -9.75 -3.19 7.56
CA GLY A 745 -11.15 -2.78 7.40
C GLY A 745 -11.97 -3.39 6.26
N SER A 746 -11.36 -4.22 5.42
CA SER A 746 -12.02 -4.87 4.27
C SER A 746 -13.15 -5.86 4.63
N CYS A 747 -13.24 -6.29 5.90
CA CYS A 747 -14.31 -7.13 6.44
C CYS A 747 -14.85 -6.51 7.74
N LYS A 748 -15.14 -5.21 7.71
CA LYS A 748 -15.55 -4.38 8.86
C LYS A 748 -16.48 -5.08 9.85
N MET A 749 -16.14 -4.97 11.14
CA MET A 749 -17.01 -5.34 12.27
C MET A 749 -18.01 -4.22 12.60
N GLY A 750 -19.23 -4.62 12.95
CA GLY A 750 -20.19 -3.71 13.56
C GLY A 750 -21.58 -4.34 13.71
N PRO A 751 -22.48 -3.66 14.44
CA PRO A 751 -23.84 -4.15 14.68
C PRO A 751 -24.78 -3.98 13.48
N ASP A 752 -24.38 -3.18 12.48
CA ASP A 752 -25.15 -2.85 11.28
C ASP A 752 -24.86 -3.86 10.15
N SER A 753 -25.58 -4.98 10.19
CA SER A 753 -25.44 -6.06 9.22
C SER A 753 -25.47 -5.59 7.77
N GLY A 754 -24.47 -5.96 6.97
CA GLY A 754 -24.43 -5.71 5.53
C GLY A 754 -25.58 -6.35 4.74
N LEU A 755 -26.35 -7.27 5.35
CA LEU A 755 -27.53 -7.88 4.74
C LEU A 755 -28.76 -6.95 4.72
N VAL A 756 -28.73 -5.85 5.48
CA VAL A 756 -29.78 -4.83 5.44
C VAL A 756 -29.35 -3.64 4.59
N ASN A 757 -30.32 -2.91 4.03
CA ASN A 757 -30.04 -1.74 3.22
C ASN A 757 -29.15 -0.74 3.98
N ASN A 758 -28.04 -0.35 3.35
CA ASN A 758 -27.02 0.56 3.91
C ASN A 758 -26.25 0.03 5.13
N GLY A 759 -26.34 -1.26 5.46
CA GLY A 759 -25.45 -1.87 6.44
C GLY A 759 -24.02 -1.90 5.92
N THR A 760 -23.05 -1.68 6.81
CA THR A 760 -21.63 -1.56 6.44
C THR A 760 -20.76 -2.69 6.97
N SER A 761 -21.33 -3.57 7.80
CA SER A 761 -20.56 -4.58 8.53
C SER A 761 -20.66 -5.97 7.90
N VAL A 762 -19.50 -6.59 7.70
CA VAL A 762 -19.36 -7.96 7.20
C VAL A 762 -19.49 -8.96 8.35
N VAL A 763 -18.94 -8.63 9.52
CA VAL A 763 -19.03 -9.45 10.73
C VAL A 763 -19.76 -8.74 11.86
N ASP A 764 -20.45 -9.53 12.68
CA ASP A 764 -21.07 -9.05 13.92
C ASP A 764 -20.04 -8.81 15.04
N THR A 765 -20.52 -8.42 16.22
CA THR A 765 -19.65 -8.15 17.39
C THR A 765 -19.07 -9.41 18.04
N ASN A 766 -19.46 -10.61 17.60
CA ASN A 766 -18.78 -11.88 17.94
C ASN A 766 -17.81 -12.30 16.82
N THR A 767 -17.51 -11.39 15.89
CA THR A 767 -16.68 -11.61 14.70
C THR A 767 -17.25 -12.67 13.75
N LYS A 768 -18.54 -13.00 13.85
CA LYS A 768 -19.21 -13.97 12.98
C LYS A 768 -19.66 -13.31 11.69
N VAL A 769 -19.41 -13.94 10.55
CA VAL A 769 -19.85 -13.46 9.25
C VAL A 769 -21.39 -13.48 9.20
N TYR A 770 -21.99 -12.34 8.87
CA TYR A 770 -23.44 -12.25 8.73
C TYR A 770 -23.96 -13.24 7.67
N GLY A 771 -25.10 -13.87 7.95
CA GLY A 771 -25.66 -14.90 7.06
C GLY A 771 -25.04 -16.30 7.21
N THR A 772 -24.12 -16.48 8.17
CA THR A 772 -23.49 -17.77 8.46
C THR A 772 -23.70 -18.23 9.90
N ASP A 773 -23.56 -19.53 10.12
CA ASP A 773 -23.76 -20.17 11.43
C ASP A 773 -22.46 -20.31 12.22
N ASN A 774 -21.35 -20.58 11.52
CA ASN A 774 -20.08 -20.99 12.10
C ASN A 774 -18.83 -20.49 11.36
N LEU A 775 -18.96 -19.42 10.56
CA LEU A 775 -17.82 -18.74 9.93
C LEU A 775 -17.50 -17.43 10.65
N PHE A 776 -16.23 -17.23 10.98
CA PHE A 776 -15.74 -16.06 11.70
C PHE A 776 -14.56 -15.44 10.95
N VAL A 777 -14.30 -14.16 11.21
CA VAL A 777 -13.12 -13.45 10.70
C VAL A 777 -12.40 -12.79 11.85
N VAL A 778 -11.10 -13.03 11.97
CA VAL A 778 -10.25 -12.38 12.98
C VAL A 778 -8.86 -12.12 12.42
N ASP A 779 -8.70 -10.92 11.87
CA ASP A 779 -7.43 -10.32 11.48
C ASP A 779 -7.63 -8.79 11.30
N ALA A 780 -6.70 -8.12 10.64
CA ALA A 780 -6.75 -6.68 10.39
C ALA A 780 -8.00 -6.22 9.60
N SER A 781 -8.63 -7.10 8.81
CA SER A 781 -9.80 -6.79 7.98
C SER A 781 -11.02 -6.35 8.79
N ILE A 782 -11.15 -6.74 10.06
CA ILE A 782 -12.36 -6.43 10.84
C ILE A 782 -12.35 -5.05 11.51
N PHE A 783 -11.22 -4.35 11.47
CA PHE A 783 -11.07 -3.05 12.13
C PHE A 783 -11.96 -1.98 11.46
N PRO A 784 -12.83 -1.27 12.20
CA PRO A 784 -13.71 -0.27 11.59
C PRO A 784 -13.01 0.97 11.03
N GLY A 785 -11.78 1.25 11.47
CA GLY A 785 -10.95 2.37 10.99
C GLY A 785 -9.54 2.30 11.55
N MET A 786 -8.66 3.18 11.06
CA MET A 786 -7.28 3.25 11.52
C MET A 786 -7.12 3.58 13.01
N VAL A 787 -5.99 3.15 13.54
CA VAL A 787 -5.57 3.27 14.93
C VAL A 787 -4.40 4.27 15.07
N SER A 788 -3.98 4.56 16.29
CA SER A 788 -2.94 5.56 16.57
C SER A 788 -1.53 5.09 16.23
N THR A 789 -1.29 3.77 16.21
CA THR A 789 0.06 3.19 16.11
C THR A 789 0.16 2.08 15.06
N ASN A 790 1.36 1.52 14.86
CA ASN A 790 1.51 0.29 14.08
C ASN A 790 0.59 -0.82 14.66
N PRO A 791 -0.16 -1.56 13.83
CA PRO A 791 -1.37 -2.25 14.30
C PRO A 791 -1.14 -3.63 14.92
N SER A 792 0.05 -4.22 14.82
CA SER A 792 0.26 -5.65 15.14
C SER A 792 -0.17 -6.03 16.56
N ALA A 793 0.18 -5.22 17.57
CA ALA A 793 -0.22 -5.48 18.95
C ALA A 793 -1.74 -5.40 19.17
N LEU A 794 -2.40 -4.47 18.49
CA LEU A 794 -3.86 -4.32 18.55
C LEU A 794 -4.56 -5.50 17.88
N ILE A 795 -4.04 -6.00 16.75
CA ILE A 795 -4.57 -7.20 16.09
C ILE A 795 -4.47 -8.41 17.01
N VAL A 796 -3.34 -8.59 17.71
CA VAL A 796 -3.17 -9.68 18.68
C VAL A 796 -4.13 -9.52 19.88
N ALA A 797 -4.31 -8.31 20.40
CA ALA A 797 -5.29 -8.05 21.47
C ALA A 797 -6.74 -8.30 21.03
N VAL A 798 -7.08 -7.96 19.78
CA VAL A 798 -8.38 -8.29 19.17
C VAL A 798 -8.56 -9.80 19.06
N ALA A 799 -7.53 -10.55 18.65
CA ALA A 799 -7.56 -12.00 18.60
C ALA A 799 -7.72 -12.65 19.99
N GLU A 800 -7.01 -12.14 21.00
CA GLU A 800 -7.16 -12.55 22.41
C GLU A 800 -8.60 -12.41 22.89
N LYS A 801 -9.27 -11.31 22.57
CA LYS A 801 -10.67 -11.13 22.93
C LYS A 801 -11.62 -12.01 22.11
N ALA A 802 -11.44 -12.02 20.79
CA ALA A 802 -12.28 -12.78 19.87
C ALA A 802 -12.29 -14.27 20.22
N SER A 803 -11.17 -14.82 20.70
CA SER A 803 -11.06 -16.24 21.08
C SER A 803 -12.15 -16.67 22.08
N GLY A 804 -12.42 -15.86 23.12
CA GLY A 804 -13.46 -16.14 24.10
C GLY A 804 -14.87 -16.03 23.51
N LEU A 805 -15.11 -15.00 22.71
CA LEU A 805 -16.41 -14.80 22.04
C LEU A 805 -16.73 -15.96 21.08
N ILE A 806 -15.73 -16.40 20.32
CA ILE A 806 -15.84 -17.53 19.40
C ILE A 806 -16.06 -18.83 20.17
N ALA A 807 -15.35 -19.06 21.28
CA ALA A 807 -15.55 -20.24 22.11
C ALA A 807 -16.99 -20.33 22.65
N ASP A 808 -17.53 -19.20 23.12
CA ASP A 808 -18.88 -19.10 23.68
C ASP A 808 -20.00 -19.09 22.62
N ALA A 809 -19.68 -18.77 21.36
CA ALA A 809 -20.64 -18.73 20.28
C ALA A 809 -21.26 -20.12 20.04
N LYS A 810 -22.60 -20.17 20.02
CA LYS A 810 -23.35 -21.39 19.69
C LYS A 810 -23.53 -21.48 18.18
N VAL A 811 -23.26 -22.66 17.62
CA VAL A 811 -23.62 -22.99 16.23
C VAL A 811 -25.10 -23.36 16.24
N GLU A 812 -25.94 -22.56 15.58
CA GLU A 812 -27.36 -22.88 15.46
C GLU A 812 -27.55 -24.01 14.45
N SER A 813 -28.07 -25.16 14.90
CA SER A 813 -28.38 -26.27 13.99
C SER A 813 -29.63 -25.96 13.18
N SER A 814 -29.50 -25.84 11.87
CA SER A 814 -30.60 -25.69 10.92
C SER A 814 -31.41 -26.99 10.75
N SER A 815 -32.06 -27.47 11.82
CA SER A 815 -32.94 -28.64 11.74
C SER A 815 -34.43 -28.31 11.70
N ASN A 816 -34.84 -27.08 11.35
CA ASN A 816 -36.26 -26.72 11.20
C ASN A 816 -36.47 -25.49 10.29
N GLN A 817 -36.56 -25.67 8.97
CA GLN A 817 -37.37 -24.80 8.11
C GLN A 817 -38.14 -25.63 7.06
N VAL A 818 -39.37 -25.94 7.47
CA VAL A 818 -40.63 -26.09 6.74
C VAL A 818 -40.57 -26.02 5.21
N SER A 819 -40.91 -27.15 4.58
CA SER A 819 -41.45 -27.24 3.23
C SER A 819 -42.72 -26.38 3.07
N GLY A 820 -42.70 -25.39 2.19
CA GLY A 820 -43.89 -24.59 1.90
C GLY A 820 -43.65 -23.50 0.85
N SER A 821 -43.42 -23.90 -0.40
CA SER A 821 -43.47 -23.00 -1.54
C SER A 821 -44.90 -22.49 -1.75
N ALA A 822 -45.11 -21.18 -1.54
CA ALA A 822 -46.26 -20.46 -2.08
C ALA A 822 -45.75 -19.46 -3.13
N PRO A 823 -46.25 -19.50 -4.37
CA PRO A 823 -45.76 -18.62 -5.43
C PRO A 823 -46.27 -17.19 -5.22
N PHE A 824 -45.36 -16.23 -5.29
CA PHE A 824 -45.68 -14.80 -5.37
C PHE A 824 -46.48 -14.50 -6.65
N PRO A 825 -47.65 -13.83 -6.57
CA PRO A 825 -48.34 -13.38 -7.77
C PRO A 825 -47.77 -12.04 -8.24
N LEU A 826 -47.40 -12.00 -9.51
CA LEU A 826 -47.16 -10.79 -10.30
C LEU A 826 -48.41 -9.89 -10.30
N GLY A 827 -48.24 -8.60 -10.02
CA GLY A 827 -49.31 -7.60 -10.08
C GLY A 827 -48.82 -6.28 -10.68
N ASN A 828 -49.23 -6.03 -11.92
CA ASN A 828 -48.99 -4.81 -12.69
C ASN A 828 -50.01 -3.70 -12.33
N SER A 829 -49.60 -2.45 -12.54
CA SER A 829 -50.25 -1.13 -12.32
C SER A 829 -51.79 -1.00 -12.31
N THR A 830 -52.37 -0.15 -11.44
CA THR A 830 -53.07 1.14 -11.77
C THR A 830 -53.87 1.75 -10.57
N SER A 831 -54.11 3.06 -10.68
CA SER A 831 -54.61 4.10 -9.73
C SER A 831 -56.02 3.93 -9.09
N PRO A 832 -56.44 4.83 -8.16
CA PRO A 832 -57.34 4.56 -7.03
C PRO A 832 -58.78 5.08 -7.19
N GLN A 833 -59.71 4.60 -6.33
CA GLN A 833 -60.83 5.39 -5.78
C GLN A 833 -61.63 4.67 -4.67
N GLY A 834 -61.91 5.38 -3.57
CA GLY A 834 -63.29 5.68 -3.15
C GLY A 834 -64.09 4.72 -2.23
N THR A 835 -64.12 5.08 -0.94
CA THR A 835 -65.30 5.15 -0.02
C THR A 835 -66.05 3.90 0.45
N GLY A 836 -66.25 3.79 1.78
CA GLY A 836 -67.45 3.17 2.37
C GLY A 836 -67.26 2.53 3.76
N MET A 837 -67.52 3.28 4.83
CA MET A 837 -67.89 2.74 6.16
C MET A 837 -69.35 2.22 6.13
N PRO A 838 -69.87 1.35 7.04
CA PRO A 838 -70.01 1.73 8.47
C PRO A 838 -70.13 0.62 9.58
N SER A 839 -69.84 1.06 10.81
CA SER A 839 -70.54 0.91 12.12
C SER A 839 -70.91 -0.43 12.82
N GLY A 840 -70.45 -0.53 14.09
CA GLY A 840 -71.22 -0.93 15.30
C GLY A 840 -71.04 -2.39 15.79
N THR A 841 -70.99 -2.77 17.07
CA THR A 841 -71.11 -2.17 18.43
C THR A 841 -70.81 -3.27 19.47
N GLY A 842 -70.25 -2.98 20.65
CA GLY A 842 -70.41 -3.86 21.85
C GLY A 842 -69.26 -3.89 22.88
N LEU A 843 -69.39 -3.10 23.96
CA LEU A 843 -68.65 -3.12 25.25
C LEU A 843 -69.17 -4.25 26.21
N PRO A 844 -68.72 -4.46 27.48
CA PRO A 844 -67.91 -3.62 28.42
C PRO A 844 -66.79 -4.43 29.18
N SER A 845 -66.02 -4.02 30.20
CA SER A 845 -65.99 -2.91 31.18
C SER A 845 -64.60 -2.84 31.89
N SER A 846 -64.11 -1.60 32.12
CA SER A 846 -63.46 -0.98 33.31
C SER A 846 -62.28 -1.71 34.04
N THR A 847 -61.21 -1.08 34.54
CA THR A 847 -60.87 0.26 35.08
C THR A 847 -59.33 0.40 34.97
N GLY A 848 -58.65 1.54 34.88
CA GLY A 848 -59.01 2.94 34.83
C GLY A 848 -57.78 3.80 35.18
N VAL A 849 -57.48 4.76 34.28
CA VAL A 849 -57.07 6.17 34.57
C VAL A 849 -55.61 6.36 35.06
N SER A 850 -54.76 7.29 34.56
CA SER A 850 -54.79 8.39 33.57
C SER A 850 -53.47 9.18 33.79
N LEU A 851 -52.89 10.05 32.95
CA LEU A 851 -53.32 10.84 31.79
C LEU A 851 -52.04 11.35 31.10
N ALA A 852 -52.04 11.36 29.76
CA ALA A 852 -51.08 11.98 28.85
C ALA A 852 -51.36 13.52 28.76
N PRO A 853 -51.05 14.32 27.69
CA PRO A 853 -50.49 14.05 26.35
C PRO A 853 -49.41 15.07 25.87
N SER A 854 -48.51 14.73 24.94
CA SER A 854 -48.62 14.67 23.45
C SER A 854 -48.90 16.01 22.77
N ALA A 855 -48.03 16.44 21.84
CA ALA A 855 -48.23 16.28 20.40
C ALA A 855 -47.24 17.10 19.54
N THR A 856 -46.77 16.43 18.50
CA THR A 856 -46.04 16.82 17.28
C THR A 856 -46.81 17.74 16.33
N SER A 857 -46.12 18.54 15.50
CA SER A 857 -46.31 18.57 14.02
C SER A 857 -45.41 19.56 13.23
N THR A 858 -44.72 19.02 12.22
CA THR A 858 -44.61 19.45 10.80
C THR A 858 -43.86 20.71 10.32
N SER A 859 -43.38 20.56 9.07
CA SER A 859 -42.47 21.35 8.24
C SER A 859 -43.07 22.54 7.47
N SER A 860 -42.23 23.50 7.07
CA SER A 860 -42.01 24.02 5.68
C SER A 860 -41.42 25.45 5.64
N LYS A 861 -40.69 25.73 4.55
CA LYS A 861 -39.79 26.88 4.25
C LYS A 861 -40.51 28.23 4.08
N CYS A 862 -39.84 29.35 4.43
CA CYS A 862 -39.58 30.52 3.55
C CYS A 862 -38.81 31.67 4.24
N THR A 863 -37.71 32.09 3.59
CA THR A 863 -37.07 33.43 3.49
C THR A 863 -37.33 34.54 4.52
N SER A 864 -36.26 35.10 5.09
CA SER A 864 -35.99 36.56 5.08
C SER A 864 -34.60 36.89 5.64
N ASP A 865 -33.86 37.73 4.91
CA ASP A 865 -32.64 38.41 5.33
C ASP A 865 -32.90 39.36 6.51
N VAL A 866 -32.09 39.31 7.57
CA VAL A 866 -31.76 40.48 8.40
C VAL A 866 -30.33 40.39 8.94
N THR A 867 -29.50 41.29 8.44
CA THR A 867 -28.17 41.69 8.93
C THR A 867 -28.24 42.32 10.32
N ILE A 868 -27.46 41.86 11.32
CA ILE A 868 -26.94 42.71 12.43
C ILE A 868 -25.54 42.26 12.88
N THR A 869 -24.55 43.03 12.42
CA THR A 869 -23.50 43.75 13.17
C THR A 869 -22.68 43.05 14.26
N ARG A 870 -21.39 42.83 13.95
CA ARG A 870 -20.29 42.65 14.93
C ARG A 870 -20.09 43.93 15.75
N THR A 871 -19.96 43.81 17.07
CA THR A 871 -19.32 44.85 17.90
C THR A 871 -18.21 44.20 18.72
N ARG A 872 -16.98 44.70 18.50
CA ARG A 872 -15.82 44.42 19.34
C ARG A 872 -16.02 45.08 20.69
N GLN A 873 -15.78 44.36 21.78
CA GLN A 873 -15.42 44.99 23.05
C GLN A 873 -14.31 44.17 23.71
N ALA A 874 -13.14 44.81 23.81
CA ALA A 874 -12.06 44.40 24.68
C ALA A 874 -12.39 44.88 26.10
N SER A 875 -12.21 44.01 27.09
CA SER A 875 -11.95 44.44 28.47
C SER A 875 -11.24 43.33 29.23
N SER A 876 -10.06 43.67 29.72
CA SER A 876 -9.30 42.99 30.76
C SER A 876 -10.09 42.92 32.07
N GLN A 877 -10.06 41.77 32.76
CA GLN A 877 -9.83 41.73 34.21
C GLN A 877 -9.60 40.29 34.70
N THR A 878 -8.54 40.17 35.49
CA THR A 878 -8.12 39.05 36.33
C THR A 878 -9.08 38.81 37.49
N ALA A 879 -9.41 37.56 37.78
CA ALA A 879 -9.76 37.10 39.13
C ALA A 879 -9.56 35.59 39.26
N ALA A 880 -8.78 35.20 40.27
CA ALA A 880 -8.49 33.83 40.67
C ALA A 880 -9.69 33.15 41.34
N ILE A 881 -9.84 31.83 41.13
CA ILE A 881 -10.66 30.96 41.97
C ILE A 881 -9.90 29.65 42.19
N SER A 882 -9.66 29.34 43.47
CA SER A 882 -9.11 28.08 43.97
C SER A 882 -10.22 27.06 44.26
N ALA A 883 -9.98 25.78 43.99
CA ALA A 883 -10.62 24.64 44.65
C ALA A 883 -9.67 23.43 44.54
N GLN A 884 -8.87 23.14 45.58
CA GLN A 884 -9.11 22.12 46.60
C GLN A 884 -9.43 20.72 46.03
N ALA A 885 -8.38 19.91 45.90
CA ALA A 885 -8.46 18.45 45.73
C ALA A 885 -8.45 17.77 47.10
N VAL A 886 -9.30 16.74 47.23
CA VAL A 886 -9.38 15.85 48.40
C VAL A 886 -8.57 14.60 48.09
N GLU A 887 -7.55 14.34 48.91
CA GLU A 887 -6.76 13.10 48.92
C GLU A 887 -7.57 11.94 49.51
N THR A 888 -7.44 10.76 48.91
CA THR A 888 -7.62 9.48 49.61
C THR A 888 -6.43 8.58 49.31
N GLU A 889 -5.70 8.23 50.36
CA GLU A 889 -4.54 7.33 50.35
C GLU A 889 -4.97 5.87 50.16
N ALA A 890 -4.20 5.11 49.38
CA ALA A 890 -3.95 3.69 49.64
C ALA A 890 -2.57 3.28 49.10
N LYS A 891 -1.72 2.82 50.02
CA LYS A 891 -0.36 2.23 49.81
C LYS A 891 -0.38 1.00 48.88
N PRO A 892 0.79 0.66 48.29
CA PRO A 892 1.40 -0.60 48.71
C PRO A 892 2.92 -0.56 48.95
N ALA A 893 3.37 -1.69 49.51
CA ALA A 893 4.64 -2.01 50.14
C ALA A 893 5.90 -1.90 49.26
N ALA A 894 7.00 -1.59 49.93
CA ALA A 894 8.36 -1.59 49.41
C ALA A 894 8.92 -3.01 49.24
N SER A 895 9.73 -3.21 48.19
CA SER A 895 10.80 -4.20 48.20
C SER A 895 12.09 -3.53 47.68
N SER A 896 13.19 -3.84 48.36
CA SER A 896 14.48 -3.17 48.32
C SER A 896 15.46 -3.89 47.39
N ALA A 897 16.15 -3.15 46.51
CA ALA A 897 17.46 -3.56 46.00
C ALA A 897 18.34 -2.32 45.78
N ALA A 898 19.54 -2.38 46.34
CA ALA A 898 20.44 -1.26 46.57
C ALA A 898 21.16 -0.79 45.29
N HIS A 899 21.25 0.53 45.11
CA HIS A 899 22.21 1.16 44.20
C HIS A 899 23.45 1.57 45.00
N ALA A 900 24.59 0.96 44.65
CA ALA A 900 25.90 1.38 45.13
C ALA A 900 26.42 2.51 44.23
N SER A 901 26.52 3.71 44.79
CA SER A 901 27.19 4.85 44.17
C SER A 901 28.70 4.65 44.22
N PHE A 902 29.38 4.75 43.09
CA PHE A 902 30.83 4.85 43.03
C PHE A 902 31.22 6.18 42.38
N THR A 903 32.04 6.94 43.08
CA THR A 903 32.52 8.28 42.72
C THR A 903 34.04 8.26 42.53
N MET A 904 34.50 9.12 41.60
CA MET A 904 35.86 9.71 41.44
C MET A 904 36.85 8.99 40.49
N PRO A 905 37.86 9.69 39.91
CA PRO A 905 38.09 11.15 39.81
C PRO A 905 38.40 11.64 38.38
N ALA A 906 38.38 12.97 38.23
CA ALA A 906 38.86 13.73 37.09
C ALA A 906 40.37 14.04 37.22
N ASP A 907 41.13 13.74 36.15
CA ASP A 907 42.42 14.32 35.77
C ASP A 907 42.38 14.32 34.23
N GLY A 908 42.61 15.39 33.46
CA GLY A 908 43.65 16.39 33.60
C GLY A 908 44.60 16.24 32.40
N PHE A 909 44.21 16.68 31.20
CA PHE A 909 45.13 16.81 30.07
C PHE A 909 44.78 18.03 29.20
N GLN A 910 45.64 19.05 29.24
CA GLN A 910 45.61 20.20 28.33
C GLN A 910 46.28 19.88 26.98
N PRO A 911 45.82 20.50 25.88
CA PRO A 911 46.43 20.35 24.55
C PRO A 911 47.56 21.36 24.30
N SER A 912 48.61 20.93 23.60
CA SER A 912 49.71 21.77 23.14
C SER A 912 49.43 22.37 21.76
N ASN A 913 49.60 23.70 21.68
CA ASN A 913 49.55 24.55 20.50
C ASN A 913 50.52 24.15 19.37
N GLY A 914 50.05 24.26 18.13
CA GLY A 914 50.86 24.32 16.91
C GLY A 914 50.20 25.21 15.85
N THR A 915 50.59 26.49 15.82
CA THR A 915 50.29 27.53 14.81
C THR A 915 51.16 27.36 13.55
N LEU A 916 50.64 27.32 12.32
CA LEU A 916 50.49 28.39 11.27
C LEU A 916 50.82 27.75 9.87
N PRO A 917 50.51 28.33 8.68
CA PRO A 917 49.93 29.65 8.40
C PRO A 917 48.76 29.70 7.38
N SER A 918 48.11 30.86 7.39
CA SER A 918 47.14 31.41 6.44
C SER A 918 47.70 31.61 5.03
N ALA A 919 46.88 31.36 4.01
CA ALA A 919 47.08 31.87 2.66
C ALA A 919 45.79 32.54 2.16
N THR A 920 45.91 33.83 1.91
CA THR A 920 44.97 34.75 1.26
C THR A 920 44.82 34.44 -0.23
N GLY A 921 43.60 34.45 -0.75
CA GLY A 921 43.30 34.37 -2.18
C GLY A 921 41.98 35.05 -2.51
N THR A 922 42.08 36.22 -3.13
CA THR A 922 41.03 37.11 -3.62
C THR A 922 40.14 36.51 -4.72
N ALA A 923 38.83 36.76 -4.63
CA ALA A 923 37.82 36.44 -5.64
C ALA A 923 37.91 37.38 -6.86
N PRO A 924 37.59 36.89 -8.08
CA PRO A 924 37.11 37.73 -9.16
C PRO A 924 35.58 37.67 -9.26
N THR A 925 35.00 38.85 -9.28
CA THR A 925 33.61 39.16 -9.63
C THR A 925 33.29 38.78 -11.08
N ALA A 926 32.21 38.03 -11.29
CA ALA A 926 31.51 37.95 -12.57
C ALA A 926 30.00 38.11 -12.33
N SER A 927 29.46 39.25 -12.77
CA SER A 927 28.02 39.46 -12.92
C SER A 927 27.51 38.58 -14.06
N SER A 928 26.53 37.72 -13.77
CA SER A 928 25.58 37.22 -14.78
C SER A 928 24.17 37.40 -14.22
N VAL A 929 23.47 38.39 -14.77
CA VAL A 929 22.02 38.55 -14.60
C VAL A 929 21.36 37.36 -15.31
N LEU A 930 20.66 36.51 -14.56
CA LEU A 930 19.72 35.54 -15.14
C LEU A 930 18.37 36.24 -15.40
N PRO A 931 17.73 36.03 -16.56
CA PRO A 931 16.48 36.67 -16.91
C PRO A 931 15.32 36.08 -16.09
N THR A 932 14.49 36.94 -15.54
CA THR A 932 13.15 36.60 -15.03
C THR A 932 12.30 36.04 -16.17
N ALA A 933 11.95 34.76 -16.11
CA ALA A 933 10.93 34.18 -16.96
C ALA A 933 9.56 34.70 -16.51
N THR A 934 8.96 35.55 -17.33
CA THR A 934 7.56 35.97 -17.25
C THR A 934 6.64 34.78 -17.46
N GLY A 935 5.61 34.64 -16.62
CA GLY A 935 4.60 33.59 -16.70
C GLY A 935 3.84 33.59 -18.03
N ALA A 936 4.17 32.64 -18.90
CA ALA A 936 3.31 32.23 -20.00
C ALA A 936 2.21 31.31 -19.45
N LEU A 937 0.97 31.49 -19.90
CA LEU A 937 -0.09 30.53 -19.65
C LEU A 937 0.23 29.24 -20.41
N VAL A 938 -0.07 28.10 -19.80
CA VAL A 938 -0.02 26.81 -20.49
C VAL A 938 -1.19 26.75 -21.46
N GLU A 939 -0.88 26.53 -22.73
CA GLU A 939 -1.89 26.38 -23.78
C GLU A 939 -2.86 25.23 -23.44
N PRO A 940 -4.07 25.22 -24.00
CA PRO A 940 -4.99 24.08 -23.92
C PRO A 940 -4.29 22.74 -24.17
N TRP A 941 -4.47 21.76 -23.28
CA TRP A 941 -3.81 20.45 -23.33
C TRP A 941 -2.28 20.48 -23.19
N GLY A 942 -1.68 21.61 -22.82
CA GLY A 942 -0.26 21.63 -22.45
C GLY A 942 -0.04 20.93 -21.10
N ARG A 943 1.14 20.30 -20.95
CA ARG A 943 1.60 19.83 -19.63
C ARG A 943 1.66 21.02 -18.69
N CYS A 944 1.02 20.91 -17.54
CA CYS A 944 0.96 21.97 -16.52
C CYS A 944 1.49 21.49 -15.17
N GLY A 945 2.00 20.26 -15.08
CA GLY A 945 2.51 19.68 -13.85
C GLY A 945 3.13 18.29 -14.07
N GLY A 946 3.50 17.66 -12.95
CA GLY A 946 4.15 16.35 -12.90
C GLY A 946 5.64 16.42 -12.60
N LYS A 947 6.16 15.43 -11.86
CA LYS A 947 7.54 15.33 -11.38
C LYS A 947 8.56 15.59 -12.50
N GLY A 948 9.49 16.52 -12.24
CA GLY A 948 10.51 16.97 -13.21
C GLY A 948 10.10 18.13 -14.13
N TYR A 949 8.83 18.54 -14.13
CA TYR A 949 8.34 19.67 -14.94
C TYR A 949 8.70 21.02 -14.29
N SER A 950 9.36 21.90 -15.03
CA SER A 950 9.73 23.26 -14.57
C SER A 950 9.02 24.39 -15.32
N GLY A 951 8.02 24.05 -16.15
CA GLY A 951 7.23 25.03 -16.90
C GLY A 951 6.11 25.67 -16.07
N SER A 952 5.31 26.54 -16.69
CA SER A 952 4.16 27.18 -16.02
C SER A 952 3.12 26.13 -15.62
N SER A 953 2.48 26.30 -14.46
CA SER A 953 1.36 25.46 -14.00
C SER A 953 0.00 26.08 -14.24
N LYS A 954 -0.04 27.33 -14.72
CA LYS A 954 -1.27 28.08 -14.91
C LYS A 954 -1.79 27.91 -16.33
N CYS A 955 -2.88 27.16 -16.47
CA CYS A 955 -3.59 26.96 -17.74
C CYS A 955 -4.24 28.25 -18.27
N ALA A 956 -4.46 28.31 -19.58
CA ALA A 956 -5.22 29.37 -20.24
C ALA A 956 -6.63 29.55 -19.61
N ASP A 957 -7.18 30.76 -19.67
CA ASP A 957 -8.48 31.07 -19.05
C ASP A 957 -9.59 30.09 -19.51
N GLY A 958 -10.28 29.47 -18.55
CA GLY A 958 -11.30 28.44 -18.79
C GLY A 958 -10.79 27.00 -18.84
N TRP A 959 -9.50 26.77 -18.54
CA TRP A 959 -8.86 25.46 -18.44
C TRP A 959 -8.29 25.25 -17.04
N VAL A 960 -8.28 24.01 -16.57
CA VAL A 960 -7.81 23.62 -15.23
C VAL A 960 -6.69 22.60 -15.40
N CYS A 961 -5.62 22.74 -14.61
CA CYS A 961 -4.56 21.74 -14.59
C CYS A 961 -5.09 20.49 -13.89
N HIS A 962 -5.17 19.38 -14.61
CA HIS A 962 -5.67 18.11 -14.10
C HIS A 962 -4.53 17.10 -14.01
N ASP A 963 -4.37 16.53 -12.82
CA ASP A 963 -3.33 15.56 -12.51
C ASP A 963 -3.76 14.17 -12.97
N TYR A 964 -3.01 13.59 -13.91
CA TYR A 964 -3.29 12.24 -14.40
C TYR A 964 -2.47 11.19 -13.63
N ASN A 965 -1.26 11.55 -13.21
CA ASN A 965 -0.36 10.73 -12.40
C ASN A 965 0.78 11.61 -11.85
N PRO A 966 1.66 11.08 -10.97
CA PRO A 966 2.73 11.86 -10.34
C PRO A 966 3.73 12.53 -11.29
N TYR A 967 3.85 12.02 -12.51
CA TYR A 967 4.82 12.48 -13.52
C TYR A 967 4.17 13.38 -14.57
N TYR A 968 2.83 13.51 -14.60
CA TYR A 968 2.15 14.27 -15.63
C TYR A 968 0.81 14.89 -15.18
N SER A 969 0.71 16.21 -15.34
CA SER A 969 -0.53 16.98 -15.25
C SER A 969 -0.73 17.76 -16.55
N GLN A 970 -1.97 17.94 -16.96
CA GLN A 970 -2.30 18.60 -18.22
C GLN A 970 -3.48 19.55 -18.07
N CYS A 971 -3.42 20.68 -18.79
CA CYS A 971 -4.54 21.60 -18.87
C CYS A 971 -5.70 20.96 -19.60
N ILE A 972 -6.79 20.70 -18.89
CA ILE A 972 -8.04 20.21 -19.47
C ILE A 972 -9.15 21.24 -19.33
N LYS A 973 -10.17 21.12 -20.16
CA LYS A 973 -11.38 21.91 -19.98
C LYS A 973 -12.28 21.18 -18.97
N PRO A 974 -12.65 21.82 -17.85
CA PRO A 974 -13.49 21.19 -16.82
C PRO A 974 -14.90 20.86 -17.32
#